data_AF-A0A9X2HY14-F1
#
_entry.id   AF-A0A9X2HY14-F1
#
_cell.length_a   1.000
_cell.length_b   1.000
_cell.length_c   1.000
_cell.angle_alpha   90.00
_cell.angle_beta   90.00
_cell.angle_gamma   90.00
#
_symmetry.space_group_name_H-M   'P 1'
#
loop_
_entity.id
_entity.type
_entity.pdbx_description
1 polymer ?
#
loop_
_entity_poly.entity_id
_entity_poly.type
_entity_poly.pdbx_seq_one_letter_code
_entity_poly.pdbx_strand_id
1 'polypeptide(L)'
;MFRLVFAGELVTGYDEQSVVRNLAKLLKRDEQKIRTQLFAGSPVTIKKVETQEQALKWRKAFANAGAILVVLSLGDTPPANPTVSAPWDDKAESGPDRNNPQATTYEEPTLSSEAERSPGVRKRNKVYVLLGAVALAVVAAIVLVLWSTKGLWQGVELEQSQRDLGRALLMDDTYALARVNVVAIRDLESLMAEQGAWSEEWNPETLLASLQEQGINPLAEFDYVWGGAYATDSTADTLIVAQGAFNTDTMQAWFAERYRVRERYPDGLLFSTVQQQTCELNPPRRVLFTQGKMIVGNPERVDQLVARLQSGGEFPPRLQRWYQLSEQQMISAALFAPSQAGKGISGPSGWLMRGVGQSVQQASGIYLGVEPTLMPAGVELSVLFESDNTDWLNTTEQSLGKSLADIRQQATLNYPEMIPLFDRVSLVRTEKGLQGGVRFDENLRSDIDNLLRATLGGLMGGGEQADTPSEEQIDERAPVFADLSDTRVPDYPLDTEVPAPRALAGPFAVDITRLAVNAEQQLTITLDAQAIGLPNLPTRGSAAALVIDDVHDRNGDSLLAEPECGPDANREAEEFSTPANHIARVDGEMLEQQKISAQKVITLKAGSQIGDVATVKGHIDYTQVNGVSRQTLKQPLAGKTVTTDDLSVRFLGQRQHSINYRAEGEQGQLLHVAALNESGQPLKSGGAMWGAGLFGSGETATVDYYGRVEAVEVVMADVVEHHRYNFELDGVAMAPEDDGFRRNEVPLTQNWQSLFTADAPKVTYSWQQPEQEAVAGPGRVAVYKLRPGNRFGFELSAEVFMPIKLPATVPLAPARLSIDILEFTDGQTQQVNLQAASGLQAKGGYWMNGEFQVDEDKPWMSGSFRLADSDLKPTNKLKAISGALELNLPVSVSEQSLPFKLGQSYTGTDFSIQIAQLNRRSIYLSFSGDLSGLVKVGAYRGDELVSDPARLQETFEGQFIVLGWKAQPDTLVLTLAEEQQSRQFPFRINLSGDKE
;
A
#
# COMPACT_ATOMS: atom_id res chain seq x y z
N MET A 1 31.72 -15.69 -14.17
CA MET A 1 30.89 -16.58 -13.30
C MET A 1 30.11 -15.70 -12.34
N PHE A 2 28.86 -15.98 -12.00
CA PHE A 2 28.03 -15.11 -11.15
C PHE A 2 27.62 -15.81 -9.84
N ARG A 3 27.65 -15.06 -8.73
CA ARG A 3 27.23 -15.51 -7.39
C ARG A 3 25.85 -14.91 -7.08
N LEU A 4 24.89 -15.76 -6.77
CA LEU A 4 23.54 -15.37 -6.39
C LEU A 4 23.44 -15.32 -4.88
N VAL A 5 23.19 -14.14 -4.34
CA VAL A 5 23.21 -13.85 -2.91
C VAL A 5 21.84 -13.34 -2.51
N PHE A 6 21.24 -13.98 -1.51
CA PHE A 6 19.97 -13.56 -0.93
C PHE A 6 20.24 -12.99 0.46
N ALA A 7 19.77 -11.77 0.72
CA ALA A 7 20.03 -11.06 1.96
C ALA A 7 18.84 -11.04 2.94
N GLY A 8 17.82 -11.86 2.69
CA GLY A 8 16.57 -11.83 3.48
C GLY A 8 15.63 -10.68 3.10
N GLU A 9 15.95 -9.94 2.03
CA GLU A 9 15.13 -8.82 1.56
C GLU A 9 13.88 -9.31 0.83
N LEU A 10 12.74 -8.72 1.18
CA LEU A 10 11.43 -9.06 0.64
C LEU A 10 10.97 -8.00 -0.38
N VAL A 11 10.16 -8.42 -1.34
CA VAL A 11 9.46 -7.52 -2.26
C VAL A 11 8.29 -6.86 -1.51
N THR A 12 8.12 -5.55 -1.67
CA THR A 12 7.05 -4.77 -1.02
C THR A 12 5.67 -5.41 -1.26
N GLY A 13 4.87 -5.54 -0.19
CA GLY A 13 3.54 -6.16 -0.24
C GLY A 13 3.53 -7.67 0.06
N TYR A 14 4.69 -8.33 0.16
CA TYR A 14 4.79 -9.73 0.58
C TYR A 14 5.23 -9.84 2.03
N ASP A 15 4.56 -10.69 2.82
CA ASP A 15 4.98 -11.05 4.16
C ASP A 15 6.00 -12.21 4.16
N GLU A 16 6.88 -12.23 5.15
CA GLU A 16 7.97 -13.21 5.26
C GLU A 16 7.48 -14.66 5.23
N GLN A 17 6.30 -14.96 5.78
CA GLN A 17 5.79 -16.33 5.87
C GLN A 17 5.32 -16.82 4.50
N SER A 18 4.66 -15.97 3.73
CA SER A 18 4.32 -16.24 2.32
C SER A 18 5.57 -16.40 1.46
N VAL A 19 6.60 -15.58 1.67
CA VAL A 19 7.86 -15.67 0.92
C VAL A 19 8.66 -16.92 1.27
N VAL A 20 8.71 -17.32 2.54
CA VAL A 20 9.35 -18.57 2.97
C VAL A 20 8.67 -19.77 2.32
N ARG A 21 7.33 -19.81 2.30
CA ARG A 21 6.55 -20.86 1.63
C ARG A 21 6.83 -20.91 0.13
N ASN A 22 6.90 -19.76 -0.52
CA ASN A 22 7.16 -19.67 -1.95
C ASN A 22 8.61 -20.04 -2.30
N LEU A 23 9.58 -19.64 -1.48
CA LEU A 23 10.99 -20.00 -1.65
C LEU A 23 11.26 -21.48 -1.35
N ALA A 24 10.54 -22.08 -0.41
CA ALA A 24 10.59 -23.51 -0.14
C ALA A 24 10.13 -24.33 -1.34
N LYS A 25 9.01 -23.93 -1.94
CA LYS A 25 8.53 -24.49 -3.21
C LYS A 25 9.53 -24.27 -4.35
N LEU A 26 10.08 -23.05 -4.49
CA LEU A 26 11.01 -22.70 -5.56
C LEU A 26 12.34 -23.49 -5.48
N LEU A 27 12.89 -23.62 -4.28
CA LEU A 27 14.17 -24.28 -4.05
C LEU A 27 14.05 -25.77 -3.80
N LYS A 28 12.81 -26.29 -3.77
CA LYS A 28 12.46 -27.67 -3.39
C LYS A 28 13.12 -28.07 -2.06
N ARG A 29 13.00 -27.18 -1.08
CA ARG A 29 13.50 -27.36 0.28
C ARG A 29 12.37 -27.17 1.26
N ASP A 30 12.54 -27.78 2.42
CA ASP A 30 11.65 -27.60 3.55
C ASP A 30 11.58 -26.11 3.99
N GLU A 31 10.38 -25.64 4.37
CA GLU A 31 10.12 -24.24 4.77
C GLU A 31 10.97 -23.82 5.98
N GLN A 32 11.17 -24.73 6.94
CA GLN A 32 11.99 -24.48 8.11
C GLN A 32 13.48 -24.37 7.74
N LYS A 33 13.95 -25.14 6.75
CA LYS A 33 15.31 -24.99 6.18
C LYS A 33 15.49 -23.69 5.38
N ILE A 34 14.47 -23.23 4.66
CA ILE A 34 14.53 -21.94 3.97
C ILE A 34 14.56 -20.80 4.98
N ARG A 35 13.72 -20.84 6.00
CA ARG A 35 13.69 -19.81 7.05
C ARG A 35 15.03 -19.72 7.79
N THR A 36 15.58 -20.86 8.20
CA THR A 36 16.84 -20.91 8.95
C THR A 36 18.09 -20.62 8.09
N GLN A 37 18.08 -20.91 6.79
CA GLN A 37 19.27 -20.69 5.95
C GLN A 37 19.24 -19.39 5.16
N LEU A 38 18.06 -18.89 4.76
CA LEU A 38 17.94 -17.75 3.86
C LEU A 38 17.50 -16.47 4.57
N PHE A 39 16.84 -16.58 5.73
CA PHE A 39 16.37 -15.44 6.52
C PHE A 39 17.14 -15.27 7.83
N ALA A 40 18.33 -15.87 7.95
CA ALA A 40 19.21 -15.78 9.13
C ALA A 40 19.90 -14.40 9.32
N GLY A 41 19.48 -13.36 8.59
CA GLY A 41 20.00 -11.99 8.71
C GLY A 41 21.41 -11.77 8.14
N SER A 42 22.01 -12.76 7.47
CA SER A 42 23.29 -12.63 6.76
C SER A 42 23.13 -12.98 5.27
N PRO A 43 23.79 -12.27 4.33
CA PRO A 43 23.67 -12.57 2.91
C PRO A 43 24.17 -13.97 2.56
N VAL A 44 23.26 -14.86 2.16
CA VAL A 44 23.55 -16.26 1.86
C VAL A 44 23.64 -16.50 0.37
N THR A 45 24.69 -17.22 -0.02
CA THR A 45 24.87 -17.59 -1.42
C THR A 45 24.01 -18.78 -1.76
N ILE A 46 22.99 -18.52 -2.56
CA ILE A 46 22.05 -19.53 -3.01
C ILE A 46 22.73 -20.47 -3.99
N LYS A 47 23.44 -19.89 -4.97
CA LYS A 47 24.00 -20.64 -6.09
C LYS A 47 25.05 -19.83 -6.84
N LYS A 48 25.98 -20.52 -7.48
CA LYS A 48 26.87 -19.94 -8.50
C LYS A 48 26.40 -20.42 -9.88
N VAL A 49 26.37 -19.51 -10.84
CA VAL A 49 25.92 -19.78 -12.22
C VAL A 49 26.94 -19.25 -13.20
N GLU A 50 27.11 -19.93 -14.33
CA GLU A 50 28.22 -19.64 -15.25
C GLU A 50 27.90 -18.44 -16.14
N THR A 51 26.64 -18.29 -16.54
CA THR A 51 26.16 -17.25 -17.44
C THR A 51 25.26 -16.23 -16.72
N GLN A 52 25.26 -15.00 -17.23
CA GLN A 52 24.44 -13.91 -16.68
C GLN A 52 22.94 -14.18 -16.85
N GLU A 53 22.56 -14.85 -17.93
CA GLU A 53 21.18 -15.21 -18.24
C GLU A 53 20.60 -16.17 -17.19
N GLN A 54 21.38 -17.16 -16.75
CA GLN A 54 21.00 -18.05 -15.64
C GLN A 54 20.84 -17.27 -14.33
N ALA A 55 21.72 -16.30 -14.06
CA ALA A 55 21.61 -15.47 -12.87
C ALA A 55 20.34 -14.61 -12.84
N LEU A 56 19.94 -14.06 -13.99
CA LEU A 56 18.73 -13.27 -14.13
C LEU A 56 17.46 -14.14 -14.00
N LYS A 57 17.47 -15.36 -14.52
CA LYS A 57 16.39 -16.34 -14.33
C LYS A 57 16.15 -16.66 -12.86
N TRP A 58 17.22 -16.89 -12.10
CA TRP A 58 17.13 -17.10 -10.65
C TRP A 58 16.66 -15.86 -9.89
N ARG A 59 17.10 -14.67 -10.31
CA ARG A 59 16.64 -13.41 -9.68
C ARG A 59 15.14 -13.19 -9.89
N LYS A 60 14.63 -13.44 -11.08
CA LYS A 60 13.19 -13.33 -11.39
C LYS A 60 12.38 -14.36 -10.59
N ALA A 61 12.88 -15.60 -10.49
CA ALA A 61 12.22 -16.64 -9.72
C ALA A 61 12.14 -16.31 -8.22
N PHE A 62 13.21 -15.75 -7.65
CA PHE A 62 13.19 -15.26 -6.26
C PHE A 62 12.23 -14.08 -6.09
N ALA A 63 12.20 -13.12 -7.01
CA ALA A 63 11.30 -11.97 -6.94
C ALA A 63 9.83 -12.39 -6.99
N ASN A 64 9.48 -13.36 -7.85
CA ASN A 64 8.13 -13.93 -7.91
C ASN A 64 7.75 -14.72 -6.64
N ALA A 65 8.75 -15.25 -5.93
CA ALA A 65 8.55 -15.84 -4.62
C ALA A 65 8.42 -14.78 -3.51
N GLY A 66 8.54 -13.48 -3.83
CA GLY A 66 8.50 -12.36 -2.90
C GLY A 66 9.87 -11.97 -2.31
N ALA A 67 10.98 -12.47 -2.87
CA ALA A 67 12.33 -12.33 -2.33
C ALA A 67 13.31 -11.62 -3.30
N ILE A 68 14.12 -10.70 -2.79
CA ILE A 68 15.10 -9.94 -3.58
C ILE A 68 16.45 -10.66 -3.62
N LEU A 69 16.86 -11.13 -4.80
CA LEU A 69 18.13 -11.83 -5.02
C LEU A 69 19.17 -10.94 -5.70
N VAL A 70 20.33 -10.78 -5.08
CA VAL A 70 21.46 -9.99 -5.58
C VAL A 70 22.37 -10.87 -6.44
N VAL A 71 22.76 -10.38 -7.62
CA VAL A 71 23.66 -11.09 -8.55
C VAL A 71 25.00 -10.36 -8.56
N LEU A 72 26.09 -11.06 -8.23
CA LEU A 72 27.45 -10.53 -8.22
C LEU A 72 28.30 -11.24 -9.29
N SER A 73 29.00 -10.49 -10.16
CA SER A 73 29.94 -11.08 -11.14
C SER A 73 31.29 -11.37 -10.47
N LEU A 74 31.81 -12.57 -10.67
CA LEU A 74 33.18 -12.98 -10.33
C LEU A 74 34.00 -13.02 -11.61
N GLY A 75 34.90 -12.03 -11.75
CA GLY A 75 36.00 -12.01 -12.70
C GLY A 75 36.35 -10.62 -13.20
N ASP A 76 37.48 -10.08 -12.71
CA ASP A 76 38.68 -9.86 -13.55
C ASP A 76 39.90 -10.24 -12.69
N THR A 77 40.72 -11.18 -13.16
CA THR A 77 41.94 -11.65 -12.47
C THR A 77 43.17 -10.78 -12.82
N PRO A 78 44.21 -10.75 -11.97
CA PRO A 78 45.22 -9.70 -11.85
C PRO A 78 46.43 -9.86 -12.78
N PRO A 79 47.27 -8.81 -12.99
CA PRO A 79 48.62 -8.99 -13.51
C PRO A 79 49.57 -9.46 -12.41
N ALA A 80 50.14 -10.65 -12.66
CA ALA A 80 51.47 -11.17 -12.31
C ALA A 80 52.13 -10.84 -10.95
N ASN A 81 52.45 -11.92 -10.22
CA ASN A 81 53.50 -11.97 -9.20
C ASN A 81 54.80 -11.26 -9.63
N PRO A 82 55.54 -10.72 -8.66
CA PRO A 82 56.93 -11.07 -8.49
C PRO A 82 57.09 -12.04 -7.30
N THR A 83 57.79 -13.12 -7.62
CA THR A 83 58.51 -14.09 -6.79
C THR A 83 59.02 -13.53 -5.45
N VAL A 84 58.92 -14.32 -4.37
CA VAL A 84 60.04 -14.82 -3.53
C VAL A 84 59.49 -15.67 -2.37
N SER A 85 59.87 -16.95 -2.41
CA SER A 85 60.31 -17.84 -1.33
C SER A 85 59.61 -17.85 0.04
N ALA A 86 59.03 -18.99 0.39
CA ALA A 86 59.07 -19.52 1.77
C ALA A 86 60.52 -20.00 2.10
N PRO A 87 60.93 -20.39 3.33
CA PRO A 87 60.07 -20.88 4.42
C PRO A 87 60.59 -20.70 5.90
N TRP A 88 59.83 -21.24 6.87
CA TRP A 88 60.14 -21.62 8.29
C TRP A 88 60.06 -20.61 9.45
N ASP A 89 59.13 -20.95 10.36
CA ASP A 89 59.17 -21.06 11.84
C ASP A 89 59.54 -19.91 12.81
N ASP A 90 58.67 -19.88 13.84
CA ASP A 90 58.88 -19.65 15.27
C ASP A 90 58.94 -18.24 15.89
N LYS A 91 57.97 -18.08 16.83
CA LYS A 91 58.01 -17.43 18.16
C LYS A 91 58.36 -15.94 18.34
N ALA A 92 57.36 -15.29 18.95
CA ALA A 92 57.40 -14.56 20.23
C ALA A 92 58.14 -13.22 20.38
N GLU A 93 57.35 -12.26 20.86
CA GLU A 93 57.63 -11.22 21.87
C GLU A 93 58.38 -9.93 21.53
N SER A 94 57.81 -8.87 22.14
CA SER A 94 58.38 -7.59 22.57
C SER A 94 58.39 -6.41 21.59
N GLY A 95 57.56 -5.39 21.90
CA GLY A 95 57.90 -3.98 21.65
C GLY A 95 58.95 -3.50 22.67
N PRO A 96 59.33 -2.20 22.75
CA PRO A 96 58.59 -1.01 22.25
C PRO A 96 59.44 0.14 21.62
N ASP A 97 58.71 1.13 21.10
CA ASP A 97 58.97 2.58 21.06
C ASP A 97 60.01 3.28 20.13
N ARG A 98 59.41 4.16 19.29
CA ARG A 98 59.73 5.58 18.97
C ARG A 98 60.61 5.98 17.76
N ASN A 99 59.90 6.67 16.86
CA ASN A 99 60.25 7.85 16.05
C ASN A 99 60.92 7.67 14.68
N ASN A 100 60.08 7.66 13.63
CA ASN A 100 60.32 8.48 12.43
C ASN A 100 58.96 8.82 11.74
N PRO A 101 58.64 10.11 11.46
CA PRO A 101 57.33 10.52 10.96
C PRO A 101 57.30 10.54 9.43
N GLN A 102 56.76 9.48 8.83
CA GLN A 102 56.02 9.57 7.58
C GLN A 102 54.57 9.27 7.91
N ALA A 103 53.80 10.31 8.17
CA ALA A 103 52.36 10.23 8.21
C ALA A 103 51.89 9.87 6.80
N THR A 104 51.74 8.57 6.51
CA THR A 104 50.74 8.13 5.55
C THR A 104 49.40 8.45 6.19
N THR A 105 48.88 9.64 5.90
CA THR A 105 47.48 9.97 6.12
C THR A 105 46.67 8.90 5.41
N TYR A 106 46.15 7.93 6.16
CA TYR A 106 45.00 7.18 5.70
C TYR A 106 43.85 8.18 5.74
N GLU A 107 43.64 8.86 4.62
CA GLU A 107 42.41 9.58 4.39
C GLU A 107 41.30 8.52 4.40
N GLU A 108 40.42 8.61 5.37
CA GLU A 108 39.24 7.77 5.48
C GLU A 108 38.48 7.84 4.15
N PRO A 109 38.12 6.70 3.54
CA PRO A 109 37.45 6.73 2.24
C PRO A 109 36.13 7.49 2.40
N THR A 110 36.04 8.66 1.77
CA THR A 110 34.77 9.36 1.67
C THR A 110 33.83 8.55 0.80
N LEU A 111 32.52 8.57 1.09
CA LEU A 111 31.49 7.85 0.34
C LEU A 111 31.54 8.10 -1.18
N SER A 112 32.14 9.20 -1.62
CA SER A 112 32.48 9.53 -3.01
C SER A 112 33.53 8.60 -3.64
N SER A 113 34.59 8.23 -2.92
CA SER A 113 35.70 7.40 -3.43
C SER A 113 35.38 5.90 -3.43
N GLU A 114 34.47 5.45 -2.57
CA GLU A 114 33.90 4.10 -2.62
C GLU A 114 32.77 3.97 -3.66
N ALA A 115 32.08 5.07 -4.00
CA ALA A 115 31.07 5.08 -5.05
C ALA A 115 31.65 4.95 -6.48
N GLU A 116 32.90 5.38 -6.70
CA GLU A 116 33.58 5.27 -8.00
C GLU A 116 34.10 3.86 -8.32
N ARG A 117 34.29 2.99 -7.32
CA ARG A 117 34.89 1.64 -7.49
C ARG A 117 33.88 0.49 -7.62
N SER A 118 32.59 0.79 -7.71
CA SER A 118 31.50 -0.19 -7.75
C SER A 118 30.90 -0.35 -9.17
N PRO A 119 30.67 -1.58 -9.68
CA PRO A 119 29.97 -1.82 -10.95
C PRO A 119 28.52 -1.30 -11.00
N GLY A 120 28.00 -0.75 -9.89
CA GLY A 120 26.70 -0.10 -9.78
C GLY A 120 26.51 1.13 -10.67
N VAL A 121 27.60 1.72 -11.20
CA VAL A 121 27.56 2.87 -12.13
C VAL A 121 26.81 2.52 -13.44
N ARG A 122 26.81 1.26 -13.90
CA ARG A 122 26.01 0.84 -15.07
C ARG A 122 24.49 0.77 -14.83
N LYS A 123 24.04 0.68 -13.57
CA LYS A 123 22.60 0.79 -13.22
C LYS A 123 22.18 2.24 -12.96
N ARG A 124 23.12 3.11 -12.56
CA ARG A 124 22.90 4.57 -12.49
C ARG A 124 22.53 5.13 -13.88
N ASN A 125 23.18 4.66 -14.95
CA ASN A 125 22.79 4.98 -16.34
C ASN A 125 21.35 4.59 -16.70
N LYS A 126 20.77 3.55 -16.11
CA LYS A 126 19.35 3.20 -16.33
C LYS A 126 18.39 4.16 -15.61
N VAL A 127 18.78 4.71 -14.47
CA VAL A 127 18.00 5.71 -13.74
C VAL A 127 18.08 7.08 -14.43
N TYR A 128 19.21 7.44 -15.02
CA TYR A 128 19.33 8.61 -15.90
C TYR A 128 18.51 8.47 -17.19
N VAL A 129 18.46 7.27 -17.77
CA VAL A 129 17.58 6.95 -18.90
C VAL A 129 16.11 6.97 -18.47
N LEU A 130 15.76 6.52 -17.25
CA LEU A 130 14.40 6.58 -16.73
C LEU A 130 13.98 8.02 -16.40
N LEU A 131 14.87 8.85 -15.86
CA LEU A 131 14.63 10.26 -15.58
C LEU A 131 14.56 11.10 -16.86
N GLY A 132 15.41 10.81 -17.85
CA GLY A 132 15.31 11.35 -19.20
C GLY A 132 14.01 10.93 -19.88
N ALA A 133 13.60 9.66 -19.74
CA ALA A 133 12.35 9.14 -20.28
C ALA A 133 11.09 9.66 -19.56
N VAL A 134 11.15 9.91 -18.25
CA VAL A 134 10.04 10.49 -17.47
C VAL A 134 9.92 11.99 -17.73
N ALA A 135 11.05 12.71 -17.82
CA ALA A 135 11.04 14.11 -18.28
C ALA A 135 10.53 14.20 -19.73
N LEU A 136 10.95 13.27 -20.60
CA LEU A 136 10.44 13.16 -21.97
C LEU A 136 8.97 12.73 -22.03
N ALA A 137 8.47 11.89 -21.12
CA ALA A 137 7.08 11.44 -21.12
C ALA A 137 6.12 12.51 -20.57
N VAL A 138 6.51 13.21 -19.49
CA VAL A 138 5.74 14.32 -18.92
C VAL A 138 5.70 15.49 -19.91
N VAL A 139 6.82 15.80 -20.58
CA VAL A 139 6.82 16.86 -21.58
C VAL A 139 6.25 16.40 -22.92
N ALA A 140 6.39 15.12 -23.32
CA ALA A 140 5.65 14.59 -24.47
C ALA A 140 4.15 14.59 -24.23
N ALA A 141 3.66 14.42 -23.00
CA ALA A 141 2.24 14.58 -22.67
C ALA A 141 1.78 16.04 -22.79
N ILE A 142 2.58 17.00 -22.29
CA ILE A 142 2.31 18.45 -22.43
C ILE A 142 2.39 18.89 -23.90
N VAL A 143 3.32 18.33 -24.67
CA VAL A 143 3.50 18.65 -26.09
C VAL A 143 2.51 17.90 -26.97
N LEU A 144 2.08 16.67 -26.66
CA LEU A 144 0.98 15.98 -27.37
C LEU A 144 -0.33 16.76 -27.30
N VAL A 145 -0.56 17.47 -26.18
CA VAL A 145 -1.69 18.40 -26.02
C VAL A 145 -1.51 19.65 -26.90
N LEU A 146 -0.29 20.13 -27.10
CA LEU A 146 0.03 21.30 -27.93
C LEU A 146 0.24 21.00 -29.43
N TRP A 147 0.44 19.73 -29.80
CA TRP A 147 1.00 19.32 -31.10
C TRP A 147 -0.06 18.82 -32.11
N SER A 148 -1.36 18.90 -31.79
CA SER A 148 -2.39 18.43 -32.73
C SER A 148 -2.74 19.39 -33.88
N THR A 149 -2.18 20.60 -34.00
CA THR A 149 -2.60 21.56 -35.04
C THR A 149 -1.48 22.39 -35.67
N LYS A 150 -1.63 22.61 -36.99
CA LYS A 150 -0.63 23.22 -37.90
C LYS A 150 -0.99 24.67 -38.21
N GLY A 151 -0.17 25.65 -37.82
CA GLY A 151 -0.32 27.02 -38.36
C GLY A 151 0.51 28.14 -37.71
N LEU A 152 1.76 28.32 -38.18
CA LEU A 152 2.60 29.55 -38.26
C LEU A 152 2.69 30.50 -37.03
N TRP A 153 3.81 30.60 -36.28
CA TRP A 153 5.17 31.11 -36.59
C TRP A 153 5.38 32.64 -36.52
N GLN A 154 5.34 33.22 -35.31
CA GLN A 154 6.06 34.46 -34.99
C GLN A 154 6.81 34.30 -33.66
N GLY A 155 8.10 34.64 -33.64
CA GLY A 155 8.89 34.65 -32.40
C GLY A 155 8.35 35.73 -31.46
N VAL A 156 7.94 35.34 -30.26
CA VAL A 156 7.44 36.29 -29.26
C VAL A 156 8.65 36.82 -28.50
N GLU A 157 9.10 38.04 -28.82
CA GLU A 157 10.12 38.68 -27.98
C GLU A 157 9.57 38.96 -26.57
N LEU A 158 10.41 38.77 -25.56
CA LEU A 158 10.00 38.99 -24.18
C LEU A 158 9.78 40.49 -23.89
N GLU A 159 8.61 40.85 -23.39
CA GLU A 159 8.34 42.22 -22.95
C GLU A 159 9.24 42.64 -21.78
N GLN A 160 9.54 43.94 -21.68
CA GLN A 160 10.31 44.49 -20.57
C GLN A 160 9.64 44.24 -19.21
N SER A 161 8.30 44.25 -19.16
CA SER A 161 7.50 43.93 -17.98
C SER A 161 7.78 42.52 -17.43
N GLN A 162 8.02 41.55 -18.32
CA GLN A 162 8.34 40.16 -17.99
C GLN A 162 9.79 39.99 -17.54
N ARG A 163 10.70 40.78 -18.10
CA ARG A 163 12.08 40.87 -17.61
C ARG A 163 12.11 41.40 -16.17
N ASP A 164 11.29 42.39 -15.87
CA ASP A 164 11.22 42.99 -14.53
C ASP A 164 10.62 42.02 -13.51
N LEU A 165 9.58 41.28 -13.88
CA LEU A 165 8.96 40.26 -13.01
C LEU A 165 9.90 39.09 -12.71
N GLY A 166 10.58 38.53 -13.72
CA GLY A 166 11.52 37.43 -13.46
C GLY A 166 12.74 37.87 -12.64
N ARG A 167 13.18 39.14 -12.74
CA ARG A 167 14.17 39.73 -11.81
C ARG A 167 13.68 39.78 -10.37
N ALA A 168 12.42 40.14 -10.17
CA ALA A 168 11.82 40.20 -8.85
C ALA A 168 11.66 38.80 -8.23
N LEU A 169 11.29 37.80 -9.04
CA LEU A 169 11.12 36.40 -8.63
C LEU A 169 12.43 35.69 -8.30
N LEU A 170 13.56 36.11 -8.87
CA LEU A 170 14.84 35.47 -8.58
C LEU A 170 15.48 36.03 -7.29
N MET A 171 15.28 35.29 -6.21
CA MET A 171 15.87 35.49 -4.88
C MET A 171 17.09 34.56 -4.67
N ASP A 172 17.92 34.82 -3.66
CA ASP A 172 19.15 34.04 -3.42
C ASP A 172 18.90 32.55 -3.13
N ASP A 173 17.73 32.23 -2.59
CA ASP A 173 17.26 30.88 -2.28
C ASP A 173 16.42 30.25 -3.41
N THR A 174 16.31 30.92 -4.57
CA THR A 174 15.58 30.40 -5.72
C THR A 174 16.36 29.27 -6.36
N TYR A 175 15.82 28.05 -6.30
CA TYR A 175 16.42 26.92 -6.99
C TYR A 175 15.75 26.65 -8.34
N ALA A 176 14.48 27.02 -8.52
CA ALA A 176 13.79 26.84 -9.81
C ALA A 176 12.84 28.00 -10.16
N LEU A 177 12.73 28.29 -11.46
CA LEU A 177 11.75 29.21 -12.05
C LEU A 177 11.10 28.57 -13.28
N ALA A 178 9.85 28.91 -13.54
CA ALA A 178 9.09 28.50 -14.72
C ALA A 178 8.25 29.67 -15.24
N ARG A 179 8.03 29.70 -16.55
CA ARG A 179 7.20 30.67 -17.26
C ARG A 179 6.37 29.98 -18.34
N VAL A 180 5.10 30.38 -18.41
CA VAL A 180 4.16 30.03 -19.47
C VAL A 180 3.66 31.32 -20.12
N ASN A 181 3.79 31.43 -21.44
CA ASN A 181 3.21 32.50 -22.24
C ASN A 181 1.81 32.07 -22.71
N VAL A 182 0.77 32.51 -21.98
CA VAL A 182 -0.61 32.12 -22.24
C VAL A 182 -1.14 32.81 -23.51
N VAL A 183 -0.67 34.02 -23.84
CA VAL A 183 -1.01 34.68 -25.12
C VAL A 183 -0.58 33.82 -26.30
N ALA A 184 0.65 33.30 -26.30
CA ALA A 184 1.12 32.39 -27.35
C ALA A 184 0.29 31.10 -27.44
N ILE A 185 -0.26 30.62 -26.31
CA ILE A 185 -1.15 29.46 -26.24
C ILE A 185 -2.57 29.81 -26.71
N ARG A 186 -3.12 30.99 -26.40
CA ARG A 186 -4.44 31.45 -26.83
C ARG A 186 -4.48 31.79 -28.31
N ASP A 187 -3.42 32.41 -28.83
CA ASP A 187 -3.29 32.68 -30.26
C ASP A 187 -3.25 31.36 -31.05
N LEU A 188 -2.68 30.31 -30.46
CA LEU A 188 -2.79 28.93 -30.97
C LEU A 188 -4.25 28.45 -30.98
N GLU A 189 -5.05 28.72 -29.94
CA GLU A 189 -6.43 28.24 -29.75
C GLU A 189 -7.50 28.94 -30.60
N SER A 190 -7.47 30.27 -30.68
CA SER A 190 -8.45 31.05 -31.46
C SER A 190 -8.40 30.76 -32.97
N LEU A 191 -7.25 30.36 -33.48
CA LEU A 191 -7.05 29.90 -34.87
C LEU A 191 -7.56 28.46 -35.10
N MET A 192 -7.80 27.68 -34.03
CA MET A 192 -8.32 26.30 -34.08
C MET A 192 -9.86 26.22 -34.06
N ALA A 193 -10.55 27.22 -33.50
CA ALA A 193 -12.01 27.21 -33.36
C ALA A 193 -12.76 27.24 -34.71
N GLU A 194 -12.11 27.66 -35.81
CA GLU A 194 -12.71 27.66 -37.15
C GLU A 194 -12.75 26.29 -37.85
N GLN A 195 -12.07 25.25 -37.34
CA GLN A 195 -11.96 23.93 -38.00
C GLN A 195 -12.69 22.76 -37.32
N GLY A 196 -13.57 23.02 -36.33
CA GLY A 196 -14.56 22.05 -35.86
C GLY A 196 -14.01 20.75 -35.26
N ALA A 197 -12.79 20.75 -34.69
CA ALA A 197 -12.14 19.55 -34.16
C ALA A 197 -12.22 19.39 -32.62
N TRP A 198 -12.96 20.27 -31.94
CA TRP A 198 -13.15 20.20 -30.48
C TRP A 198 -14.65 20.30 -30.18
N SER A 199 -15.33 19.16 -30.22
CA SER A 199 -16.63 19.00 -29.55
C SER A 199 -16.46 17.96 -28.44
N GLU A 200 -16.53 18.48 -27.20
CA GLU A 200 -16.86 17.79 -25.96
C GLU A 200 -15.87 16.71 -25.47
N GLU A 201 -15.69 16.65 -24.14
CA GLU A 201 -14.95 15.62 -23.37
C GLU A 201 -13.43 15.76 -23.21
N TRP A 202 -12.99 16.97 -22.87
CA TRP A 202 -11.79 17.12 -22.03
C TRP A 202 -12.19 17.82 -20.73
N ASN A 203 -12.39 17.04 -19.66
CA ASN A 203 -12.67 17.56 -18.32
C ASN A 203 -11.39 17.51 -17.48
N PRO A 204 -10.57 18.57 -17.43
CA PRO A 204 -9.49 18.65 -16.47
C PRO A 204 -10.12 18.91 -15.09
N GLU A 205 -10.44 17.83 -14.38
CA GLU A 205 -11.11 17.91 -13.10
C GLU A 205 -10.32 18.82 -12.12
N THR A 206 -11.08 19.73 -11.50
CA THR A 206 -10.89 20.48 -10.24
C THR A 206 -10.47 21.95 -10.27
N LEU A 207 -9.55 22.43 -11.12
CA LEU A 207 -9.14 23.86 -11.07
C LEU A 207 -9.63 24.71 -12.25
N LEU A 208 -9.36 24.31 -13.48
CA LEU A 208 -9.78 25.09 -14.67
C LEU A 208 -11.30 25.09 -14.81
N ALA A 209 -11.93 23.91 -14.70
CA ALA A 209 -13.37 23.76 -14.73
C ALA A 209 -14.05 24.63 -13.65
N SER A 210 -13.49 24.66 -12.45
CA SER A 210 -14.06 25.40 -11.33
C SER A 210 -13.88 26.92 -11.43
N LEU A 211 -12.89 27.40 -12.18
CA LEU A 211 -12.77 28.81 -12.57
C LEU A 211 -13.77 29.16 -13.68
N GLN A 212 -13.92 28.29 -14.68
CA GLN A 212 -14.85 28.46 -15.79
C GLN A 212 -16.32 28.46 -15.34
N GLU A 213 -16.69 27.61 -14.38
CA GLU A 213 -18.02 27.61 -13.74
C GLU A 213 -18.38 28.95 -13.08
N GLN A 214 -17.38 29.67 -12.56
CA GLN A 214 -17.55 31.00 -11.97
C GLN A 214 -17.36 32.13 -13.01
N GLY A 215 -17.35 31.79 -14.30
CA GLY A 215 -17.24 32.73 -15.41
C GLY A 215 -15.84 33.31 -15.62
N ILE A 216 -14.81 32.73 -15.00
CA ILE A 216 -13.40 33.12 -15.21
C ILE A 216 -12.82 32.21 -16.30
N ASN A 217 -12.32 32.78 -17.39
CA ASN A 217 -11.64 32.01 -18.43
C ASN A 217 -10.11 32.25 -18.36
N PRO A 218 -9.33 31.35 -17.75
CA PRO A 218 -7.89 31.55 -17.57
C PRO A 218 -7.12 31.75 -18.88
N LEU A 219 -7.57 31.12 -19.98
CA LEU A 219 -6.92 31.26 -21.29
C LEU A 219 -7.22 32.61 -21.95
N ALA A 220 -8.38 33.20 -21.65
CA ALA A 220 -8.75 34.53 -22.12
C ALA A 220 -8.20 35.65 -21.23
N GLU A 221 -8.12 35.43 -19.92
CA GLU A 221 -7.84 36.47 -18.93
C GLU A 221 -6.38 36.53 -18.46
N PHE A 222 -5.58 35.47 -18.63
CA PHE A 222 -4.15 35.48 -18.33
C PHE A 222 -3.30 35.66 -19.59
N ASP A 223 -2.27 36.49 -19.49
CA ASP A 223 -1.26 36.70 -20.52
C ASP A 223 0.00 35.88 -20.23
N TYR A 224 0.43 35.85 -18.96
CA TYR A 224 1.62 35.12 -18.51
C TYR A 224 1.39 34.48 -17.16
N VAL A 225 1.98 33.29 -16.96
CA VAL A 225 2.03 32.63 -15.66
C VAL A 225 3.48 32.31 -15.32
N TRP A 226 3.90 32.72 -14.13
CA TRP A 226 5.21 32.42 -13.57
C TRP A 226 5.07 31.54 -12.34
N GLY A 227 6.01 30.61 -12.19
CA GLY A 227 6.18 29.79 -10.99
C GLY A 227 7.60 29.92 -10.46
N GLY A 228 7.76 30.05 -9.15
CA GLY A 228 9.06 30.01 -8.50
C GLY A 228 9.07 29.06 -7.32
N ALA A 229 10.21 28.37 -7.14
CA ALA A 229 10.43 27.47 -6.03
C ALA A 229 11.72 27.84 -5.28
N TYR A 230 11.61 27.89 -3.96
CA TYR A 230 12.60 28.46 -3.06
C TYR A 230 12.96 27.46 -1.96
N ALA A 231 14.26 27.34 -1.68
CA ALA A 231 14.76 26.43 -0.67
C ALA A 231 14.63 27.06 0.72
N THR A 232 14.04 26.33 1.67
CA THR A 232 14.10 26.69 3.10
C THR A 232 14.70 25.54 3.91
N ASP A 233 15.05 25.79 5.18
CA ASP A 233 15.72 24.81 6.03
C ASP A 233 14.88 23.55 6.31
N SER A 234 13.54 23.66 6.26
CA SER A 234 12.61 22.56 6.60
C SER A 234 11.54 22.26 5.53
N THR A 235 11.21 23.19 4.64
CA THR A 235 10.12 23.08 3.65
C THR A 235 10.52 23.65 2.27
N ALA A 236 9.84 23.28 1.19
CA ALA A 236 9.97 24.01 -0.08
C ALA A 236 8.86 25.06 -0.18
N ASP A 237 9.23 26.32 -0.38
CA ASP A 237 8.28 27.41 -0.61
C ASP A 237 8.01 27.57 -2.11
N THR A 238 6.79 27.95 -2.46
CA THR A 238 6.40 28.23 -3.86
C THR A 238 5.64 29.54 -3.99
N LEU A 239 5.91 30.24 -5.10
CA LEU A 239 5.15 31.40 -5.57
C LEU A 239 4.59 31.12 -6.96
N ILE A 240 3.36 31.53 -7.19
CA ILE A 240 2.73 31.59 -8.52
C ILE A 240 2.36 33.04 -8.78
N VAL A 241 2.71 33.56 -9.95
CA VAL A 241 2.30 34.90 -10.40
C VAL A 241 1.60 34.77 -11.74
N ALA A 242 0.30 35.03 -11.77
CA ALA A 242 -0.44 35.18 -13.02
C ALA A 242 -0.58 36.67 -13.35
N GLN A 243 -0.29 37.05 -14.59
CA GLN A 243 -0.48 38.40 -15.09
C GLN A 243 -1.54 38.38 -16.19
N GLY A 244 -2.45 39.34 -16.16
CA GLY A 244 -3.50 39.47 -17.16
C GLY A 244 -4.60 40.44 -16.76
N ALA A 245 -5.72 40.38 -17.46
CA ALA A 245 -6.86 41.29 -17.33
C ALA A 245 -8.08 40.60 -16.67
N PHE A 246 -7.86 40.03 -15.49
CA PHE A 246 -8.90 39.31 -14.73
C PHE A 246 -9.64 40.20 -13.72
N ASN A 247 -10.89 39.85 -13.40
CA ASN A 247 -11.68 40.53 -12.38
C ASN A 247 -11.22 40.11 -10.97
N THR A 248 -10.70 41.06 -10.20
CA THR A 248 -10.18 40.81 -8.85
C THR A 248 -11.26 40.37 -7.86
N ASP A 249 -12.46 40.96 -7.92
CA ASP A 249 -13.55 40.63 -7.01
C ASP A 249 -14.08 39.21 -7.26
N THR A 250 -14.21 38.82 -8.54
CA THR A 250 -14.60 37.46 -8.94
C THR A 250 -13.57 36.44 -8.48
N MET A 251 -12.27 36.73 -8.67
CA MET A 251 -11.19 35.86 -8.21
C MET A 251 -11.17 35.72 -6.68
N GLN A 252 -11.34 36.82 -5.94
CA GLN A 252 -11.43 36.77 -4.47
C GLN A 252 -12.65 35.96 -4.01
N ALA A 253 -13.81 36.12 -4.63
CA ALA A 253 -14.99 35.33 -4.32
C ALA A 253 -14.74 33.82 -4.55
N TRP A 254 -14.10 33.48 -5.68
CA TRP A 254 -13.73 32.10 -6.01
C TRP A 254 -12.81 31.47 -4.95
N PHE A 255 -11.76 32.18 -4.50
CA PHE A 255 -10.89 31.72 -3.42
C PHE A 255 -11.64 31.56 -2.09
N ALA A 256 -12.56 32.49 -1.79
CA ALA A 256 -13.31 32.48 -0.53
C ALA A 256 -14.35 31.36 -0.43
N GLU A 257 -14.89 30.91 -1.57
CA GLU A 257 -15.82 29.77 -1.64
C GLU A 257 -15.10 28.44 -1.41
N ARG A 258 -13.87 28.30 -1.92
CA ARG A 258 -13.14 27.01 -1.97
C ARG A 258 -12.18 26.80 -0.81
N TYR A 259 -11.75 27.86 -0.14
CA TYR A 259 -10.75 27.78 0.92
C TYR A 259 -11.23 28.38 2.23
N ARG A 260 -10.65 27.92 3.34
CA ARG A 260 -10.90 28.51 4.66
C ARG A 260 -10.21 29.87 4.74
N VAL A 261 -10.97 30.94 4.51
CA VAL A 261 -10.49 32.33 4.64
C VAL A 261 -10.22 32.64 6.11
N ARG A 262 -8.99 33.05 6.41
CA ARG A 262 -8.57 33.50 7.75
C ARG A 262 -8.69 35.01 7.90
N GLU A 263 -8.31 35.75 6.86
CA GLU A 263 -8.36 37.22 6.84
C GLU A 263 -8.63 37.74 5.43
N ARG A 264 -9.33 38.88 5.31
CA ARG A 264 -9.63 39.55 4.04
C ARG A 264 -8.97 40.92 4.00
N TYR A 265 -8.35 41.25 2.87
CA TYR A 265 -7.77 42.55 2.58
C TYR A 265 -8.42 43.14 1.32
N PRO A 266 -8.37 44.46 1.09
CA PRO A 266 -8.90 45.06 -0.14
C PRO A 266 -8.26 44.49 -1.41
N ASP A 267 -6.99 44.11 -1.33
CA ASP A 267 -6.16 43.63 -2.43
C ASP A 267 -5.89 42.12 -2.34
N GLY A 268 -6.53 41.36 -1.44
CA GLY A 268 -6.20 39.94 -1.32
C GLY A 268 -6.84 39.20 -0.16
N LEU A 269 -6.44 37.94 0.01
CA LEU A 269 -6.96 37.04 1.04
C LEU A 269 -5.83 36.24 1.68
N LEU A 270 -5.97 35.99 2.98
CA LEU A 270 -5.22 34.97 3.69
C LEU A 270 -6.12 33.73 3.85
N PHE A 271 -5.70 32.57 3.34
CA PHE A 271 -6.51 31.36 3.30
C PHE A 271 -5.71 30.10 3.62
N SER A 272 -6.39 29.04 4.07
CA SER A 272 -5.81 27.71 4.31
C SER A 272 -6.57 26.65 3.52
N THR A 273 -5.87 25.61 3.06
CA THR A 273 -6.48 24.39 2.54
C THR A 273 -6.73 23.40 3.67
N VAL A 274 -7.77 22.57 3.56
CA VAL A 274 -8.06 21.49 4.52
C VAL A 274 -7.52 20.19 3.95
N GLN A 275 -6.77 19.44 4.76
CA GLN A 275 -6.31 18.11 4.37
C GLN A 275 -7.50 17.14 4.44
N GLN A 276 -7.93 16.59 3.30
CA GLN A 276 -9.19 15.83 3.22
C GLN A 276 -9.22 14.55 4.09
N GLN A 277 -8.05 13.98 4.41
CA GLN A 277 -7.95 12.74 5.20
C GLN A 277 -7.89 13.00 6.72
N THR A 278 -7.30 14.11 7.15
CA THR A 278 -7.07 14.42 8.57
C THR A 278 -7.93 15.57 9.07
N CYS A 279 -8.57 16.30 8.14
CA CYS A 279 -9.32 17.53 8.38
C CYS A 279 -8.52 18.66 9.04
N GLU A 280 -7.19 18.55 9.05
CA GLU A 280 -6.30 19.59 9.57
C GLU A 280 -6.13 20.72 8.57
N LEU A 281 -5.95 21.95 9.08
CA LEU A 281 -5.65 23.12 8.27
C LEU A 281 -4.17 23.14 7.89
N ASN A 282 -3.90 23.24 6.59
CA ASN A 282 -2.55 23.51 6.11
C ASN A 282 -2.10 24.95 6.47
N PRO A 283 -0.77 25.20 6.51
CA PRO A 283 -0.22 26.53 6.72
C PRO A 283 -0.87 27.59 5.81
N PRO A 284 -1.16 28.79 6.32
CA PRO A 284 -1.89 29.80 5.57
C PRO A 284 -1.07 30.28 4.36
N ARG A 285 -1.77 30.48 3.25
CA ARG A 285 -1.26 31.09 2.02
C ARG A 285 -1.92 32.44 1.80
N ARG A 286 -1.22 33.33 1.11
CA ARG A 286 -1.74 34.63 0.71
C ARG A 286 -1.94 34.66 -0.79
N VAL A 287 -3.09 35.17 -1.22
CA VAL A 287 -3.30 35.67 -2.58
C VAL A 287 -3.36 37.20 -2.53
N LEU A 288 -2.61 37.85 -3.40
CA LEU A 288 -2.55 39.31 -3.54
C LEU A 288 -2.78 39.69 -5.00
N PHE A 289 -3.61 40.71 -5.21
CA PHE A 289 -3.97 41.26 -6.50
C PHE A 289 -3.43 42.69 -6.59
N THR A 290 -2.48 42.92 -7.49
CA THR A 290 -1.87 44.25 -7.67
C THR A 290 -1.39 44.46 -9.10
N GLN A 291 -1.67 45.62 -9.69
CA GLN A 291 -1.19 46.03 -11.02
C GLN A 291 -1.40 44.95 -12.13
N GLY A 292 -2.58 44.33 -12.16
CA GLY A 292 -2.91 43.27 -13.13
C GLY A 292 -2.16 41.95 -12.88
N LYS A 293 -1.68 41.73 -11.65
CA LYS A 293 -1.00 40.50 -11.22
C LYS A 293 -1.72 39.87 -10.05
N MET A 294 -1.88 38.56 -10.10
CA MET A 294 -2.31 37.71 -9.00
C MET A 294 -1.08 36.97 -8.51
N ILE A 295 -0.72 37.17 -7.25
CA ILE A 295 0.44 36.55 -6.60
C ILE A 295 -0.10 35.61 -5.52
N VAL A 296 0.24 34.32 -5.61
CA VAL A 296 -0.18 33.29 -4.65
C VAL A 296 1.04 32.62 -4.04
N GLY A 297 1.14 32.55 -2.71
CA GLY A 297 2.23 31.86 -2.04
C GLY A 297 2.20 31.95 -0.52
N ASN A 298 3.35 31.67 0.10
CA ASN A 298 3.56 31.91 1.53
C ASN A 298 3.49 33.43 1.81
N PRO A 299 2.76 33.90 2.84
CA PRO A 299 2.57 35.33 3.11
C PRO A 299 3.86 36.16 3.11
N GLU A 300 4.90 35.69 3.81
CA GLU A 300 6.19 36.38 3.89
C GLU A 300 6.85 36.51 2.51
N ARG A 301 6.69 35.48 1.68
CA ARG A 301 7.26 35.41 0.34
C ARG A 301 6.53 36.33 -0.64
N VAL A 302 5.21 36.44 -0.50
CA VAL A 302 4.40 37.39 -1.26
C VAL A 302 4.85 38.83 -0.95
N ASP A 303 5.05 39.15 0.32
CA ASP A 303 5.53 40.47 0.74
C ASP A 303 6.93 40.79 0.21
N GLN A 304 7.85 39.82 0.25
CA GLN A 304 9.19 39.96 -0.33
C GLN A 304 9.14 40.23 -1.84
N LEU A 305 8.29 39.52 -2.59
CA LEU A 305 8.14 39.73 -4.03
C LEU A 305 7.61 41.15 -4.34
N VAL A 306 6.61 41.61 -3.58
CA VAL A 306 6.04 42.96 -3.76
C VAL A 306 7.10 44.04 -3.51
N ALA A 307 7.90 43.89 -2.44
CA ALA A 307 9.00 44.81 -2.16
C ALA A 307 10.03 44.85 -3.30
N ARG A 308 10.39 43.68 -3.85
CA ARG A 308 11.35 43.58 -4.97
C ARG A 308 10.82 44.13 -6.29
N LEU A 309 9.53 43.99 -6.56
CA LEU A 309 8.89 44.61 -7.72
C LEU A 309 8.97 46.14 -7.67
N GLN A 310 9.02 46.73 -6.48
CA GLN A 310 9.16 48.18 -6.29
C GLN A 310 10.62 48.66 -6.31
N SER A 311 11.55 47.90 -5.72
CA SER A 311 12.94 48.34 -5.55
C SER A 311 13.82 48.09 -6.77
N GLY A 312 13.46 47.11 -7.62
CA GLY A 312 14.31 46.62 -8.71
C GLY A 312 15.49 45.79 -8.19
N GLY A 313 15.53 44.50 -8.51
CA GLY A 313 16.62 43.59 -8.09
C GLY A 313 17.88 43.68 -8.95
N GLU A 314 19.01 43.24 -8.41
CA GLU A 314 20.24 43.00 -9.19
C GLU A 314 20.00 41.90 -10.25
N PHE A 315 20.77 41.94 -11.34
CA PHE A 315 20.64 40.99 -12.45
C PHE A 315 21.73 39.91 -12.35
N PRO A 316 21.46 38.76 -11.71
CA PRO A 316 22.48 37.74 -11.57
C PRO A 316 22.79 37.09 -12.95
N PRO A 317 24.05 36.73 -13.22
CA PRO A 317 24.46 36.16 -14.50
C PRO A 317 23.66 34.91 -14.93
N ARG A 318 23.18 34.11 -13.96
CA ARG A 318 22.36 32.91 -14.22
C ARG A 318 20.99 33.25 -14.84
N LEU A 319 20.43 34.41 -14.48
CA LEU A 319 19.17 34.89 -15.04
C LEU A 319 19.34 35.37 -16.48
N GLN A 320 20.45 36.06 -16.76
CA GLN A 320 20.80 36.50 -18.11
C GLN A 320 20.88 35.31 -19.06
N ARG A 321 21.48 34.21 -18.58
CA ARG A 321 21.61 32.98 -19.35
C ARG A 321 20.25 32.35 -19.65
N TRP A 322 19.37 32.24 -18.67
CA TRP A 322 18.03 31.70 -18.89
C TRP A 322 17.18 32.58 -19.81
N TYR A 323 17.29 33.91 -19.73
CA TYR A 323 16.57 34.79 -20.66
C TYR A 323 17.01 34.61 -22.11
N GLN A 324 18.32 34.53 -22.37
CA GLN A 324 18.84 34.26 -23.71
C GLN A 324 18.31 32.94 -24.31
N LEU A 325 18.05 31.94 -23.46
CA LEU A 325 17.53 30.65 -23.88
C LEU A 325 16.00 30.67 -24.02
N SER A 326 15.31 31.37 -23.13
CA SER A 326 13.85 31.37 -23.04
C SER A 326 13.15 32.43 -23.89
N GLU A 327 13.89 33.31 -24.57
CA GLU A 327 13.31 34.43 -25.32
C GLU A 327 12.28 33.98 -26.36
N GLN A 328 12.49 32.85 -27.06
CA GLN A 328 11.58 32.35 -28.09
C GLN A 328 10.68 31.19 -27.60
N GLN A 329 10.74 30.87 -26.30
CA GLN A 329 10.06 29.72 -25.72
C GLN A 329 8.66 30.08 -25.21
N MET A 330 7.65 29.27 -25.59
CA MET A 330 6.28 29.41 -25.10
C MET A 330 6.16 28.93 -23.65
N ILE A 331 6.87 27.87 -23.33
CA ILE A 331 7.05 27.34 -21.97
C ILE A 331 8.53 27.24 -21.72
N SER A 332 9.00 27.79 -20.60
CA SER A 332 10.40 27.72 -20.20
C SER A 332 10.51 27.44 -18.71
N ALA A 333 11.48 26.63 -18.32
CA ALA A 333 11.79 26.38 -16.92
C ALA A 333 13.30 26.30 -16.72
N ALA A 334 13.76 26.70 -15.55
CA ALA A 334 15.16 26.68 -15.15
C ALA A 334 15.30 26.11 -13.74
N LEU A 335 16.33 25.29 -13.56
CA LEU A 335 16.81 24.79 -12.27
C LEU A 335 18.25 25.29 -12.09
N PHE A 336 18.43 26.33 -11.28
CA PHE A 336 19.70 27.08 -11.15
C PHE A 336 20.69 26.47 -10.15
N ALA A 337 20.22 25.56 -9.30
CA ALA A 337 21.05 24.89 -8.30
C ALA A 337 20.56 23.44 -8.09
N PRO A 338 20.82 22.53 -9.05
CA PRO A 338 20.30 21.16 -9.00
C PRO A 338 20.72 20.39 -7.75
N SER A 339 21.89 20.72 -7.17
CA SER A 339 22.36 20.14 -5.89
C SER A 339 21.48 20.50 -4.69
N GLN A 340 20.64 21.54 -4.79
CA GLN A 340 19.67 21.93 -3.78
C GLN A 340 18.27 21.36 -4.05
N ALA A 341 18.05 20.71 -5.19
CA ALA A 341 16.76 20.12 -5.54
C ALA A 341 16.32 19.06 -4.52
N GLY A 342 15.10 19.21 -4.00
CA GLY A 342 14.51 18.28 -3.03
C GLY A 342 14.92 18.50 -1.57
N LYS A 343 15.72 19.53 -1.24
CA LYS A 343 15.85 20.00 0.15
C LYS A 343 14.50 20.58 0.60
N GLY A 344 14.03 20.19 1.79
CA GLY A 344 12.73 20.64 2.34
C GLY A 344 11.48 19.99 1.72
N ILE A 345 11.61 19.12 0.71
CA ILE A 345 10.47 18.37 0.17
C ILE A 345 10.40 17.00 0.88
N SER A 346 9.34 16.75 1.63
CA SER A 346 9.06 15.47 2.28
C SER A 346 8.30 14.52 1.33
N GLY A 347 8.27 13.23 1.65
CA GLY A 347 7.52 12.22 0.90
C GLY A 347 8.19 11.74 -0.41
N PRO A 348 7.46 10.96 -1.22
CA PRO A 348 8.00 10.27 -2.41
C PRO A 348 8.57 11.22 -3.47
N SER A 349 7.94 12.39 -3.68
CA SER A 349 8.41 13.42 -4.62
C SER A 349 9.72 14.06 -4.17
N GLY A 350 9.90 14.29 -2.88
CA GLY A 350 11.14 14.84 -2.32
C GLY A 350 12.31 13.85 -2.38
N TRP A 351 12.05 12.55 -2.23
CA TRP A 351 13.05 11.51 -2.47
C TRP A 351 13.47 11.46 -3.96
N LEU A 352 12.49 11.51 -4.88
CA LEU A 352 12.75 11.56 -6.32
C LEU A 352 13.61 12.77 -6.69
N MET A 353 13.23 13.97 -6.22
CA MET A 353 13.94 15.21 -6.54
C MET A 353 15.36 15.27 -5.95
N ARG A 354 15.59 14.72 -4.76
CA ARG A 354 16.95 14.56 -4.22
C ARG A 354 17.77 13.56 -5.04
N GLY A 355 17.14 12.49 -5.51
CA GLY A 355 17.75 11.55 -6.45
C GLY A 355 18.21 12.24 -7.73
N VAL A 356 17.34 13.05 -8.34
CA VAL A 356 17.68 13.90 -9.49
C VAL A 356 18.83 14.84 -9.14
N GLY A 357 18.70 15.62 -8.07
CA GLY A 357 19.73 16.58 -7.67
C GLY A 357 21.10 15.96 -7.44
N GLN A 358 21.16 14.75 -6.84
CA GLN A 358 22.40 13.98 -6.64
C GLN A 358 23.04 13.50 -7.94
N SER A 359 22.22 13.29 -8.95
CA SER A 359 22.59 12.72 -10.23
C SER A 359 23.17 13.76 -11.20
N VAL A 360 22.77 15.02 -11.02
CA VAL A 360 23.20 16.17 -11.83
C VAL A 360 23.97 17.21 -11.00
N GLN A 361 24.63 16.80 -9.92
CA GLN A 361 25.36 17.71 -9.01
C GLN A 361 26.47 18.51 -9.71
N GLN A 362 27.01 17.97 -10.80
CA GLN A 362 28.06 18.62 -11.60
C GLN A 362 27.49 19.63 -12.61
N ALA A 363 26.17 19.71 -12.78
CA ALA A 363 25.52 20.74 -13.59
C ALA A 363 25.37 22.04 -12.80
N SER A 364 25.78 23.15 -13.40
CA SER A 364 25.57 24.50 -12.88
C SER A 364 24.16 25.02 -13.16
N GLY A 365 23.44 24.43 -14.12
CA GLY A 365 22.04 24.73 -14.40
C GLY A 365 21.39 23.71 -15.33
N ILE A 366 20.08 23.54 -15.22
CA ILE A 366 19.27 22.78 -16.17
C ILE A 366 18.16 23.68 -16.69
N TYR A 367 18.04 23.78 -18.00
CA TYR A 367 17.03 24.61 -18.65
C TYR A 367 16.14 23.73 -19.53
N LEU A 368 14.84 23.94 -19.44
CA LEU A 368 13.82 23.27 -20.24
C LEU A 368 13.11 24.32 -21.07
N GLY A 369 12.88 24.01 -22.34
CA GLY A 369 12.24 24.92 -23.28
C GLY A 369 11.32 24.19 -24.24
N VAL A 370 10.14 24.76 -24.45
CA VAL A 370 9.26 24.40 -25.56
C VAL A 370 9.27 25.57 -26.52
N GLU A 371 9.92 25.38 -27.65
CA GLU A 371 9.98 26.38 -28.70
C GLU A 371 9.41 25.83 -30.00
N PRO A 372 8.88 26.71 -30.84
CA PRO A 372 8.32 26.25 -32.08
C PRO A 372 9.52 26.19 -33.12
N THR A 373 9.58 25.21 -34.05
CA THR A 373 10.51 25.13 -35.20
C THR A 373 9.91 25.45 -36.59
N LEU A 374 10.56 26.35 -37.37
CA LEU A 374 10.10 26.83 -38.68
C LEU A 374 10.21 25.83 -39.85
N MET A 375 11.27 25.00 -39.93
CA MET A 375 11.46 24.03 -41.03
C MET A 375 12.23 22.76 -40.57
N PRO A 376 11.63 21.55 -40.66
CA PRO A 376 10.21 21.31 -40.93
C PRO A 376 9.32 21.85 -39.79
N ALA A 377 8.07 22.17 -40.10
CA ALA A 377 7.15 22.74 -39.11
C ALA A 377 6.89 21.75 -37.96
N GLY A 378 7.09 22.20 -36.72
CA GLY A 378 6.95 21.36 -35.55
C GLY A 378 7.22 22.10 -34.24
N VAL A 379 7.15 21.41 -33.12
CA VAL A 379 7.55 21.93 -31.81
C VAL A 379 8.81 21.20 -31.39
N GLU A 380 9.81 21.91 -30.86
CA GLU A 380 11.00 21.31 -30.27
C GLU A 380 10.95 21.48 -28.76
N LEU A 381 11.03 20.35 -28.06
CA LEU A 381 11.39 20.32 -26.66
C LEU A 381 12.91 20.29 -26.59
N SER A 382 13.49 21.26 -25.89
CA SER A 382 14.91 21.27 -25.58
C SER A 382 15.17 21.18 -24.08
N VAL A 383 16.20 20.43 -23.74
CA VAL A 383 16.79 20.34 -22.39
C VAL A 383 18.27 20.69 -22.51
N LEU A 384 18.72 21.69 -21.77
CA LEU A 384 20.13 22.08 -21.72
C LEU A 384 20.70 21.81 -20.33
N PHE A 385 21.72 20.96 -20.26
CA PHE A 385 22.56 20.81 -19.07
C PHE A 385 23.78 21.72 -19.21
N GLU A 386 23.91 22.70 -18.33
CA GLU A 386 25.06 23.60 -18.27
C GLU A 386 26.03 23.14 -17.18
N SER A 387 27.33 23.15 -17.45
CA SER A 387 28.36 22.80 -16.48
C SER A 387 29.70 23.44 -16.83
N ASP A 388 30.46 23.82 -15.82
CA ASP A 388 31.85 24.26 -15.97
C ASP A 388 32.82 23.07 -16.07
N ASN A 389 32.35 21.85 -15.79
CA ASN A 389 33.14 20.62 -15.85
C ASN A 389 33.07 20.00 -17.24
N THR A 390 34.04 20.35 -18.10
CA THR A 390 34.12 19.87 -19.48
C THR A 390 34.30 18.35 -19.56
N ASP A 391 35.00 17.74 -18.62
CA ASP A 391 35.23 16.28 -18.60
C ASP A 391 33.94 15.54 -18.26
N TRP A 392 33.15 16.06 -17.32
CA TRP A 392 31.81 15.54 -17.02
C TRP A 392 30.88 15.67 -18.23
N LEU A 393 30.89 16.81 -18.92
CA LEU A 393 30.06 17.02 -20.12
C LEU A 393 30.45 16.06 -21.25
N ASN A 394 31.74 15.87 -21.51
CA ASN A 394 32.24 14.96 -22.54
C ASN A 394 31.93 13.49 -22.20
N THR A 395 32.09 13.11 -20.92
CA THR A 395 31.78 11.75 -20.46
C THR A 395 30.27 11.48 -20.53
N THR A 396 29.46 12.48 -20.20
CA THR A 396 28.00 12.40 -20.24
C THR A 396 27.49 12.32 -21.67
N GLU A 397 28.03 13.14 -22.59
CA GLU A 397 27.74 13.07 -24.02
C GLU A 397 28.09 11.70 -24.60
N GLN A 398 29.30 11.19 -24.32
CA GLN A 398 29.73 9.87 -24.81
C GLN A 398 28.85 8.74 -24.24
N SER A 399 28.49 8.83 -22.95
CA SER A 399 27.62 7.84 -22.31
C SER A 399 26.19 7.88 -22.87
N LEU A 400 25.63 9.07 -23.07
CA LEU A 400 24.29 9.25 -23.63
C LEU A 400 24.26 8.87 -25.11
N GLY A 401 25.23 9.31 -25.90
CA GLY A 401 25.37 8.95 -27.31
C GLY A 401 25.52 7.44 -27.50
N LYS A 402 26.35 6.77 -26.67
CA LYS A 402 26.45 5.32 -26.67
C LYS A 402 25.15 4.63 -26.25
N SER A 403 24.46 5.15 -25.23
CA SER A 403 23.19 4.58 -24.78
C SER A 403 22.10 4.74 -25.85
N LEU A 404 22.02 5.90 -26.50
CA LEU A 404 21.11 6.15 -27.63
C LEU A 404 21.45 5.25 -28.82
N ALA A 405 22.73 5.04 -29.12
CA ALA A 405 23.16 4.11 -30.17
C ALA A 405 22.83 2.65 -29.84
N ASP A 406 23.08 2.20 -28.61
CA ASP A 406 22.76 0.84 -28.14
C ASP A 406 21.24 0.61 -28.14
N ILE A 407 20.46 1.59 -27.67
CA ILE A 407 18.99 1.54 -27.69
C ILE A 407 18.49 1.54 -29.13
N ARG A 408 19.03 2.41 -30.01
CA ARG A 408 18.70 2.42 -31.43
C ARG A 408 19.01 1.08 -32.08
N GLN A 409 20.16 0.47 -31.79
CA GLN A 409 20.55 -0.83 -32.33
C GLN A 409 19.61 -1.94 -31.85
N GLN A 410 19.23 -1.94 -30.56
CA GLN A 410 18.26 -2.88 -30.01
C GLN A 410 16.85 -2.65 -30.56
N ALA A 411 16.46 -1.40 -30.78
CA ALA A 411 15.21 -1.04 -31.43
C ALA A 411 15.21 -1.49 -32.90
N THR A 412 16.30 -1.32 -33.64
CA THR A 412 16.39 -1.81 -35.03
C THR A 412 16.19 -3.32 -35.11
N LEU A 413 16.66 -4.06 -34.12
CA LEU A 413 16.57 -5.52 -34.06
C LEU A 413 15.21 -6.03 -33.57
N ASN A 414 14.61 -5.35 -32.59
CA ASN A 414 13.45 -5.85 -31.86
C ASN A 414 12.15 -5.07 -32.12
N TYR A 415 12.26 -3.80 -32.53
CA TYR A 415 11.16 -2.82 -32.66
C TYR A 415 11.46 -1.81 -33.79
N PRO A 416 11.60 -2.22 -35.07
CA PRO A 416 12.03 -1.35 -36.16
C PRO A 416 11.11 -0.13 -36.39
N GLU A 417 9.85 -0.20 -35.97
CA GLU A 417 8.88 0.90 -35.95
C GLU A 417 9.22 2.05 -34.99
N MET A 418 10.14 1.84 -34.04
CA MET A 418 10.62 2.87 -33.13
C MET A 418 11.67 3.81 -33.74
N ILE A 419 12.29 3.41 -34.85
CA ILE A 419 13.43 4.14 -35.44
C ILE A 419 13.08 5.59 -35.83
N PRO A 420 11.91 5.88 -36.45
CA PRO A 420 11.49 7.25 -36.74
C PRO A 420 11.36 8.14 -35.49
N LEU A 421 11.06 7.55 -34.31
CA LEU A 421 11.01 8.30 -33.06
C LEU A 421 12.40 8.57 -32.48
N PHE A 422 13.35 7.64 -32.65
CA PHE A 422 14.74 7.88 -32.29
C PHE A 422 15.43 8.92 -33.18
N ASP A 423 15.05 9.01 -34.46
CA ASP A 423 15.59 10.02 -35.38
C ASP A 423 15.12 11.45 -35.06
N ARG A 424 14.14 11.61 -34.15
CA ARG A 424 13.68 12.90 -33.63
C ARG A 424 14.46 13.39 -32.43
N VAL A 425 15.31 12.55 -31.84
CA VAL A 425 16.16 12.90 -30.69
C VAL A 425 17.48 13.50 -31.18
N SER A 426 17.77 14.72 -30.78
CA SER A 426 19.05 15.39 -31.01
C SER A 426 19.85 15.44 -29.72
N LEU A 427 21.17 15.30 -29.85
CA LEU A 427 22.12 15.55 -28.77
C LEU A 427 23.23 16.41 -29.33
N VAL A 428 23.39 17.62 -28.78
CA VAL A 428 24.33 18.64 -29.26
C VAL A 428 25.21 19.11 -28.11
N ARG A 429 26.52 19.04 -28.30
CA ARG A 429 27.51 19.56 -27.36
C ARG A 429 27.92 20.98 -27.75
N THR A 430 27.91 21.87 -26.77
CA THR A 430 28.48 23.22 -26.85
C THR A 430 29.73 23.31 -25.97
N GLU A 431 30.42 24.45 -25.88
CA GLU A 431 31.58 24.56 -24.98
C GLU A 431 31.20 24.34 -23.51
N LYS A 432 30.08 24.93 -23.07
CA LYS A 432 29.64 24.95 -21.66
C LYS A 432 28.36 24.16 -21.36
N GLY A 433 27.80 23.44 -22.32
CA GLY A 433 26.60 22.65 -22.08
C GLY A 433 26.38 21.49 -23.04
N LEU A 434 25.44 20.64 -22.65
CA LEU A 434 24.96 19.49 -23.41
C LEU A 434 23.46 19.66 -23.59
N GLN A 435 23.03 19.84 -24.84
CA GLN A 435 21.64 20.05 -25.23
C GLN A 435 21.06 18.75 -25.78
N GLY A 436 19.97 18.28 -25.19
CA GLY A 436 19.12 17.24 -25.77
C GLY A 436 17.86 17.88 -26.33
N GLY A 437 17.49 17.54 -27.55
CA GLY A 437 16.26 18.01 -28.18
C GLY A 437 15.38 16.84 -28.62
N VAL A 438 14.06 17.02 -28.59
CA VAL A 438 13.12 16.13 -29.25
C VAL A 438 12.17 16.96 -30.11
N ARG A 439 12.13 16.61 -31.39
CA ARG A 439 11.28 17.29 -32.36
C ARG A 439 9.94 16.57 -32.56
N PHE A 440 8.88 17.35 -32.45
CA PHE A 440 7.51 16.94 -32.69
C PHE A 440 7.03 17.57 -34.01
N ASP A 441 6.98 16.77 -35.06
CA ASP A 441 6.52 17.15 -36.42
C ASP A 441 5.27 16.38 -36.81
N GLU A 442 4.56 16.81 -37.87
CA GLU A 442 3.26 16.29 -38.34
C GLU A 442 3.06 14.76 -38.38
N ASN A 443 4.15 13.98 -38.45
CA ASN A 443 4.11 12.52 -38.53
C ASN A 443 4.23 11.84 -37.14
N LEU A 444 4.39 12.59 -36.05
CA LEU A 444 4.56 12.02 -34.71
C LEU A 444 3.32 11.20 -34.29
N ARG A 445 2.11 11.63 -34.66
CA ARG A 445 0.86 10.93 -34.31
C ARG A 445 0.82 9.57 -34.96
N SER A 446 1.13 9.51 -36.25
CA SER A 446 1.22 8.23 -36.95
C SER A 446 2.35 7.35 -36.41
N ASP A 447 3.49 7.94 -36.06
CA ASP A 447 4.65 7.20 -35.55
C ASP A 447 4.41 6.67 -34.12
N ILE A 448 3.74 7.46 -33.26
CA ILE A 448 3.29 7.05 -31.93
C ILE A 448 2.14 6.04 -32.03
N ASP A 449 1.18 6.21 -32.94
CA ASP A 449 0.10 5.24 -33.14
C ASP A 449 0.63 3.90 -33.68
N ASN A 450 1.66 3.93 -34.51
CA ASN A 450 2.38 2.74 -34.97
C ASN A 450 3.22 2.12 -33.85
N LEU A 451 3.86 2.96 -33.03
CA LEU A 451 4.59 2.52 -31.85
C LEU A 451 3.66 1.85 -30.84
N LEU A 452 2.55 2.48 -30.47
CA LEU A 452 1.58 1.98 -29.51
C LEU A 452 0.98 0.66 -29.99
N ARG A 453 0.76 0.52 -31.31
CA ARG A 453 0.36 -0.76 -31.92
C ARG A 453 1.41 -1.87 -31.77
N ALA A 454 2.70 -1.55 -31.73
CA ALA A 454 3.78 -2.55 -31.69
C ALA A 454 4.39 -2.79 -30.29
N THR A 455 4.48 -1.76 -29.44
CA THR A 455 5.13 -1.83 -28.12
C THR A 455 4.20 -2.18 -26.97
N LEU A 456 2.90 -1.85 -27.03
CA LEU A 456 1.95 -2.32 -26.00
C LEU A 456 1.77 -3.85 -26.03
N GLY A 457 2.03 -4.48 -27.18
CA GLY A 457 2.11 -5.95 -27.29
C GLY A 457 3.38 -6.54 -26.65
N GLY A 458 4.47 -5.77 -26.56
CA GLY A 458 5.78 -6.25 -26.10
C GLY A 458 6.16 -5.88 -24.65
N LEU A 459 5.71 -4.72 -24.14
CA LEU A 459 6.25 -4.13 -22.90
C LEU A 459 5.45 -4.49 -21.63
N MET A 460 4.15 -4.77 -21.77
CA MET A 460 3.31 -5.35 -20.70
C MET A 460 3.48 -6.87 -20.61
N GLY A 461 4.09 -7.46 -21.64
CA GLY A 461 4.78 -8.71 -21.49
C GLY A 461 6.10 -8.51 -20.77
N GLY A 462 6.17 -8.74 -19.46
CA GLY A 462 7.44 -8.72 -18.71
C GLY A 462 8.53 -9.54 -19.41
N GLY A 463 9.71 -8.93 -19.63
CA GLY A 463 10.78 -9.45 -20.50
C GLY A 463 10.99 -10.96 -20.48
N GLU A 464 11.21 -11.53 -21.67
CA GLU A 464 11.34 -12.96 -22.00
C GLU A 464 11.62 -13.83 -20.77
N GLN A 465 10.53 -14.28 -20.16
CA GLN A 465 10.56 -15.52 -19.41
C GLN A 465 10.42 -16.57 -20.51
N ALA A 466 11.40 -17.46 -20.64
CA ALA A 466 11.19 -18.66 -21.43
C ALA A 466 9.86 -19.28 -20.96
N ASP A 467 8.88 -19.39 -21.87
CA ASP A 467 7.61 -20.07 -21.66
C ASP A 467 7.95 -21.45 -21.09
N THR A 468 7.90 -21.59 -19.76
CA THR A 468 7.89 -22.91 -19.16
C THR A 468 6.53 -23.47 -19.50
N PRO A 469 6.44 -24.56 -20.28
CA PRO A 469 5.15 -25.13 -20.66
C PRO A 469 4.38 -25.43 -19.39
N SER A 470 3.31 -24.68 -19.14
CA SER A 470 2.31 -25.11 -18.19
C SER A 470 1.51 -26.20 -18.89
N GLU A 471 1.39 -27.36 -18.25
CA GLU A 471 0.49 -28.40 -18.73
C GLU A 471 -0.91 -27.79 -18.94
N GLU A 472 -1.51 -28.05 -20.09
CA GLU A 472 -2.83 -27.49 -20.43
C GLU A 472 -3.87 -28.02 -19.44
N GLN A 473 -4.58 -27.11 -18.78
CA GLN A 473 -5.67 -27.42 -17.88
C GLN A 473 -6.92 -26.71 -18.37
N ILE A 474 -7.95 -27.50 -18.65
CA ILE A 474 -9.26 -26.98 -19.01
C ILE A 474 -9.97 -26.50 -17.75
N ASP A 475 -10.66 -25.37 -17.84
CA ASP A 475 -11.57 -24.93 -16.82
C ASP A 475 -12.88 -25.74 -16.93
N GLU A 476 -12.92 -26.88 -16.23
CA GLU A 476 -14.12 -27.74 -16.18
C GLU A 476 -15.32 -27.04 -15.50
N ARG A 477 -15.11 -25.88 -14.87
CA ARG A 477 -16.12 -25.12 -14.13
C ARG A 477 -16.19 -23.66 -14.61
N ALA A 478 -15.93 -23.43 -15.89
CA ALA A 478 -16.03 -22.10 -16.48
C ALA A 478 -17.42 -21.48 -16.19
N PRO A 479 -17.49 -20.19 -15.82
CA PRO A 479 -18.75 -19.50 -15.57
C PRO A 479 -19.71 -19.61 -16.76
N VAL A 480 -20.96 -19.98 -16.50
CA VAL A 480 -21.99 -20.11 -17.52
C VAL A 480 -22.92 -18.90 -17.48
N PHE A 481 -23.09 -18.27 -18.63
CA PHE A 481 -23.98 -17.13 -18.84
C PHE A 481 -25.13 -17.52 -19.76
N ALA A 482 -26.34 -17.03 -19.52
CA ALA A 482 -27.51 -17.41 -20.32
C ALA A 482 -28.43 -16.22 -20.57
N ASP A 483 -29.13 -16.22 -21.71
CA ASP A 483 -30.21 -15.28 -21.96
C ASP A 483 -31.43 -15.67 -21.11
N LEU A 484 -31.82 -14.78 -20.21
CA LEU A 484 -32.95 -14.91 -19.30
C LEU A 484 -34.17 -14.25 -19.95
N SER A 485 -34.99 -15.05 -20.63
CA SER A 485 -36.31 -14.60 -21.10
C SER A 485 -37.32 -14.79 -19.96
N ASP A 486 -37.82 -13.70 -19.39
CA ASP A 486 -38.83 -13.67 -18.31
C ASP A 486 -38.44 -14.36 -16.98
N THR A 487 -37.14 -14.43 -16.66
CA THR A 487 -36.71 -15.04 -15.39
C THR A 487 -36.77 -14.01 -14.26
N ARG A 488 -37.75 -14.17 -13.36
CA ARG A 488 -37.81 -13.41 -12.11
C ARG A 488 -36.53 -13.65 -11.30
N VAL A 489 -35.95 -12.59 -10.74
CA VAL A 489 -34.82 -12.70 -9.80
C VAL A 489 -35.19 -13.69 -8.69
N PRO A 490 -34.35 -14.72 -8.42
CA PRO A 490 -34.66 -15.70 -7.38
C PRO A 490 -34.66 -15.03 -6.01
N ASP A 491 -35.62 -15.37 -5.16
CA ASP A 491 -35.61 -14.92 -3.77
C ASP A 491 -34.41 -15.52 -3.01
N TYR A 492 -33.96 -14.84 -1.95
CA TYR A 492 -32.88 -15.36 -1.11
C TYR A 492 -33.29 -16.72 -0.49
N PRO A 493 -32.46 -17.79 -0.62
CA PRO A 493 -32.80 -19.09 -0.08
C PRO A 493 -32.74 -19.07 1.46
N LEU A 494 -33.84 -19.44 2.12
CA LEU A 494 -33.89 -19.57 3.58
C LEU A 494 -33.55 -21.00 3.99
N ASP A 495 -32.46 -21.16 4.74
CA ASP A 495 -32.10 -22.43 5.40
C ASP A 495 -32.76 -22.50 6.78
N THR A 496 -33.51 -23.57 7.06
CA THR A 496 -34.16 -23.79 8.36
C THR A 496 -33.19 -24.13 9.49
N GLU A 497 -31.96 -24.53 9.18
CA GLU A 497 -30.91 -24.87 10.16
C GLU A 497 -30.04 -23.66 10.54
N VAL A 498 -30.14 -22.54 9.83
CA VAL A 498 -29.38 -21.30 10.08
C VAL A 498 -30.35 -20.19 10.54
N PRO A 499 -29.96 -19.29 11.46
CA PRO A 499 -30.81 -18.16 11.83
C PRO A 499 -31.22 -17.32 10.63
N ALA A 500 -32.51 -17.02 10.52
CA ALA A 500 -33.04 -16.16 9.47
C ALA A 500 -32.38 -14.76 9.51
N PRO A 501 -32.11 -14.14 8.35
CA PRO A 501 -31.57 -12.79 8.30
C PRO A 501 -32.57 -11.79 8.88
N ARG A 502 -32.06 -10.63 9.33
CA ARG A 502 -32.91 -9.57 9.90
C ARG A 502 -33.83 -8.93 8.89
N ALA A 503 -33.37 -8.74 7.66
CA ALA A 503 -34.19 -8.26 6.57
C ALA A 503 -33.87 -8.99 5.27
N LEU A 504 -34.89 -9.06 4.42
CA LEU A 504 -34.79 -9.49 3.04
C LEU A 504 -35.07 -8.28 2.15
N ALA A 505 -34.15 -7.99 1.23
CA ALA A 505 -34.24 -6.91 0.25
C ALA A 505 -34.21 -7.55 -1.13
N GLY A 506 -35.36 -8.05 -1.60
CA GLY A 506 -35.41 -8.88 -2.82
C GLY A 506 -34.54 -10.15 -2.66
N PRO A 507 -33.55 -10.37 -3.53
CA PRO A 507 -32.67 -11.55 -3.45
C PRO A 507 -31.57 -11.44 -2.37
N PHE A 508 -31.50 -10.31 -1.65
CA PHE A 508 -30.44 -10.05 -0.70
C PHE A 508 -30.91 -10.28 0.74
N ALA A 509 -30.10 -10.97 1.53
CA ALA A 509 -30.23 -11.02 2.97
C ALA A 509 -29.34 -9.95 3.59
N VAL A 510 -29.88 -9.16 4.52
CA VAL A 510 -29.15 -8.12 5.25
C VAL A 510 -29.18 -8.41 6.74
N ASP A 511 -28.03 -8.29 7.39
CA ASP A 511 -27.86 -8.61 8.80
C ASP A 511 -26.83 -7.74 9.52
N ILE A 512 -26.86 -7.78 10.85
CA ILE A 512 -25.87 -7.16 11.73
C ILE A 512 -24.96 -8.26 12.26
N THR A 513 -23.66 -8.14 11.97
CA THR A 513 -22.65 -9.14 12.36
C THR A 513 -21.81 -8.70 13.55
N ARG A 514 -21.63 -7.39 13.73
CA ARG A 514 -20.80 -6.81 14.79
C ARG A 514 -21.34 -5.45 15.25
N LEU A 515 -21.27 -5.22 16.57
CA LEU A 515 -21.40 -3.91 17.20
C LEU A 515 -20.12 -3.65 17.96
N ALA A 516 -19.50 -2.47 17.80
CA ALA A 516 -18.26 -2.15 18.50
C ALA A 516 -18.17 -0.67 18.85
N VAL A 517 -17.21 -0.29 19.69
CA VAL A 517 -16.80 1.12 19.84
C VAL A 517 -15.46 1.36 19.15
N ASN A 518 -15.35 2.50 18.46
CA ASN A 518 -14.08 2.92 17.86
C ASN A 518 -13.16 3.61 18.90
N ALA A 519 -12.00 4.08 18.47
CA ALA A 519 -11.04 4.76 19.34
C ALA A 519 -11.63 6.03 19.98
N GLU A 520 -12.52 6.72 19.27
CA GLU A 520 -13.26 7.92 19.69
C GLU A 520 -14.48 7.62 20.56
N GLN A 521 -14.69 6.37 20.99
CA GLN A 521 -15.82 5.93 21.83
C GLN A 521 -17.21 6.07 21.17
N GLN A 522 -17.25 6.09 19.83
CA GLN A 522 -18.49 6.10 19.06
C GLN A 522 -18.96 4.69 18.74
N LEU A 523 -20.28 4.48 18.76
CA LEU A 523 -20.89 3.21 18.39
C LEU A 523 -20.73 2.98 16.88
N THR A 524 -20.21 1.80 16.54
CA THR A 524 -20.10 1.30 15.18
C THR A 524 -20.98 0.06 14.98
N ILE A 525 -21.65 -0.01 13.84
CA ILE A 525 -22.54 -1.11 13.44
C ILE A 525 -21.97 -1.69 12.15
N THR A 526 -21.67 -2.99 12.15
CA THR A 526 -21.23 -3.69 10.95
C THR A 526 -22.39 -4.47 10.36
N LEU A 527 -22.79 -4.09 9.16
CA LEU A 527 -23.77 -4.78 8.34
C LEU A 527 -23.09 -5.77 7.41
N ASP A 528 -23.73 -6.91 7.22
CA ASP A 528 -23.40 -7.89 6.18
C ASP A 528 -24.61 -8.03 5.27
N ALA A 529 -24.39 -7.91 3.96
CA ALA A 529 -25.39 -8.18 2.95
C ALA A 529 -24.89 -9.27 2.02
N GLN A 530 -25.74 -10.24 1.68
CA GLN A 530 -25.35 -11.38 0.86
C GLN A 530 -26.47 -11.80 -0.08
N ALA A 531 -26.10 -12.34 -1.24
CA ALA A 531 -27.00 -13.03 -2.15
C ALA A 531 -26.38 -14.34 -2.63
N ILE A 532 -27.23 -15.33 -2.89
CA ILE A 532 -26.83 -16.68 -3.27
C ILE A 532 -27.60 -17.08 -4.52
N GLY A 533 -26.91 -17.61 -5.52
CA GLY A 533 -27.53 -18.21 -6.72
C GLY A 533 -28.05 -17.20 -7.74
N LEU A 534 -27.59 -15.95 -7.72
CA LEU A 534 -27.94 -14.98 -8.75
C LEU A 534 -27.32 -15.35 -10.11
N PRO A 535 -28.07 -15.28 -11.21
CA PRO A 535 -27.57 -15.60 -12.54
C PRO A 535 -26.72 -14.46 -13.13
N ASN A 536 -25.88 -14.80 -14.11
CA ASN A 536 -25.11 -13.85 -14.92
C ASN A 536 -24.26 -12.84 -14.13
N LEU A 537 -23.79 -13.21 -12.93
CA LEU A 537 -22.92 -12.33 -12.15
C LEU A 537 -21.58 -12.11 -12.86
N PRO A 538 -21.08 -10.87 -12.91
CA PRO A 538 -19.82 -10.58 -13.53
C PRO A 538 -18.71 -11.21 -12.68
N THR A 539 -17.74 -11.81 -13.37
CA THR A 539 -16.58 -12.44 -12.72
C THR A 539 -15.55 -11.41 -12.27
N ARG A 540 -15.79 -10.12 -12.56
CA ARG A 540 -14.96 -8.95 -12.25
C ARG A 540 -15.85 -7.73 -12.03
N GLY A 541 -15.40 -6.78 -11.22
CA GLY A 541 -16.24 -5.67 -10.78
C GLY A 541 -17.37 -6.14 -9.87
N SER A 542 -18.40 -5.31 -9.70
CA SER A 542 -19.52 -5.59 -8.83
C SER A 542 -20.85 -5.56 -9.57
N ALA A 543 -21.76 -6.48 -9.21
CA ALA A 543 -23.14 -6.49 -9.70
C ALA A 543 -24.09 -5.69 -8.81
N ALA A 544 -23.69 -5.40 -7.57
CA ALA A 544 -24.54 -4.79 -6.58
C ALA A 544 -23.74 -3.90 -5.65
N ALA A 545 -24.39 -2.88 -5.10
CA ALA A 545 -23.79 -2.02 -4.08
C ALA A 545 -24.76 -1.78 -2.92
N LEU A 546 -24.24 -1.84 -1.70
CA LEU A 546 -24.96 -1.59 -0.45
C LEU A 546 -24.77 -0.13 -0.02
N VAL A 547 -25.88 0.59 0.15
CA VAL A 547 -25.89 2.00 0.56
C VAL A 547 -26.73 2.16 1.83
N ILE A 548 -26.27 3.02 2.75
CA ILE A 548 -27.01 3.38 3.97
C ILE A 548 -27.60 4.76 3.80
N ASP A 549 -28.93 4.81 3.89
CA ASP A 549 -29.69 6.04 3.74
C ASP A 549 -29.69 6.81 5.06
N ASP A 550 -30.00 6.15 6.17
CA ASP A 550 -29.95 6.76 7.48
C ASP A 550 -30.05 5.74 8.64
N VAL A 551 -29.74 6.20 9.85
CA VAL A 551 -29.99 5.49 11.11
C VAL A 551 -30.79 6.41 12.01
N HIS A 552 -32.02 6.02 12.38
CA HIS A 552 -32.91 6.86 13.17
C HIS A 552 -33.04 6.37 14.61
N ASP A 553 -33.19 7.31 15.53
CA ASP A 553 -33.62 7.05 16.89
C ASP A 553 -35.15 6.83 16.99
N ARG A 554 -35.68 6.64 18.21
CA ARG A 554 -37.12 6.43 18.45
C ARG A 554 -37.98 7.67 18.21
N ASN A 555 -37.38 8.85 18.16
CA ASN A 555 -38.07 10.12 17.86
C ASN A 555 -38.08 10.42 16.35
N GLY A 556 -37.30 9.68 15.57
CA GLY A 556 -37.12 9.90 14.13
C GLY A 556 -35.96 10.86 13.82
N ASP A 557 -35.07 11.12 14.78
CA ASP A 557 -33.87 11.94 14.57
C ASP A 557 -32.73 11.06 14.04
N SER A 558 -31.96 11.58 13.07
CA SER A 558 -30.79 10.88 12.52
C SER A 558 -29.66 10.77 13.55
N LEU A 559 -29.10 9.57 13.66
CA LEU A 559 -27.94 9.20 14.47
C LEU A 559 -26.64 9.13 13.65
N LEU A 560 -26.68 9.33 12.34
CA LEU A 560 -25.47 9.40 11.51
C LEU A 560 -24.75 10.74 11.73
N ALA A 561 -23.44 10.69 11.97
CA ALA A 561 -22.64 11.90 12.02
C ALA A 561 -22.42 12.43 10.60
N GLU A 562 -22.67 13.73 10.38
CA GLU A 562 -22.28 14.40 9.15
C GLU A 562 -20.80 14.77 9.25
N PRO A 563 -19.93 14.33 8.33
CA PRO A 563 -18.53 14.72 8.36
C PRO A 563 -18.40 16.22 8.06
N GLU A 564 -17.58 16.93 8.82
CA GLU A 564 -17.28 18.35 8.55
C GLU A 564 -16.42 18.56 7.29
N CYS A 565 -15.87 17.47 6.73
CA CYS A 565 -14.81 17.42 5.74
C CYS A 565 -14.63 15.99 5.20
N GLY A 566 -14.23 15.87 3.93
CA GLY A 566 -14.02 14.56 3.30
C GLY A 566 -15.33 13.85 2.91
N PRO A 567 -15.24 12.67 2.26
CA PRO A 567 -16.42 11.90 1.91
C PRO A 567 -17.10 11.32 3.14
N ASP A 568 -18.43 11.19 3.07
CA ASP A 568 -19.21 10.52 4.12
C ASP A 568 -19.16 9.00 3.95
N ALA A 569 -18.18 8.38 4.61
CA ALA A 569 -17.99 6.94 4.60
C ALA A 569 -19.26 6.15 5.00
N ASN A 570 -20.15 6.73 5.81
CA ASN A 570 -21.42 6.08 6.15
C ASN A 570 -22.34 5.95 4.92
N ARG A 571 -22.33 6.96 4.03
CA ARG A 571 -23.21 7.05 2.84
C ARG A 571 -22.57 6.58 1.54
N GLU A 572 -21.26 6.37 1.50
CA GLU A 572 -20.58 5.78 0.34
C GLU A 572 -21.15 4.39 0.00
N ALA A 573 -21.18 4.03 -1.27
CA ALA A 573 -21.64 2.72 -1.70
C ALA A 573 -20.57 1.65 -1.40
N GLU A 574 -20.97 0.55 -0.76
CA GLU A 574 -20.09 -0.60 -0.54
C GLU A 574 -20.37 -1.64 -1.64
N GLU A 575 -19.39 -1.85 -2.52
CA GLU A 575 -19.52 -2.83 -3.61
C GLU A 575 -19.54 -4.27 -3.08
N PHE A 576 -20.41 -5.11 -3.65
CA PHE A 576 -20.39 -6.53 -3.37
C PHE A 576 -19.16 -7.19 -3.97
N SER A 577 -18.64 -8.20 -3.27
CA SER A 577 -17.53 -9.01 -3.73
C SER A 577 -17.82 -9.69 -5.07
N THR A 578 -16.76 -10.05 -5.80
CA THR A 578 -16.88 -10.97 -6.93
C THR A 578 -17.46 -12.33 -6.48
N PRO A 579 -18.15 -13.07 -7.37
CA PRO A 579 -18.79 -14.33 -7.01
C PRO A 579 -17.80 -15.38 -6.52
N ALA A 580 -18.10 -16.01 -5.38
CA ALA A 580 -17.36 -17.13 -4.83
C ALA A 580 -18.23 -18.39 -4.76
N ASN A 581 -17.63 -19.56 -4.97
CA ASN A 581 -18.35 -20.83 -4.83
C ASN A 581 -18.77 -21.04 -3.38
N HIS A 582 -20.03 -21.41 -3.19
CA HIS A 582 -20.65 -21.67 -1.91
C HIS A 582 -21.51 -22.93 -2.00
N ILE A 583 -21.48 -23.76 -0.97
CA ILE A 583 -22.38 -24.92 -0.89
C ILE A 583 -23.58 -24.48 -0.06
N ALA A 584 -24.70 -24.24 -0.74
CA ALA A 584 -25.97 -23.89 -0.10
C ALA A 584 -26.83 -25.14 0.04
N ARG A 585 -27.61 -25.21 1.12
CA ARG A 585 -28.62 -26.24 1.28
C ARG A 585 -29.97 -25.67 0.85
N VAL A 586 -30.46 -26.10 -0.30
CA VAL A 586 -31.75 -25.64 -0.86
C VAL A 586 -32.69 -26.83 -0.84
N ASP A 587 -33.83 -26.70 -0.15
CA ASP A 587 -34.83 -27.77 0.02
C ASP A 587 -34.24 -29.11 0.53
N GLY A 588 -33.20 -29.03 1.37
CA GLY A 588 -32.54 -30.18 1.98
C GLY A 588 -31.42 -30.81 1.15
N GLU A 589 -31.24 -30.40 -0.11
CA GLU A 589 -30.16 -30.84 -1.00
C GLU A 589 -28.97 -29.86 -0.97
N MET A 590 -27.75 -30.40 -1.04
CA MET A 590 -26.52 -29.59 -1.09
C MET A 590 -26.22 -29.20 -2.53
N LEU A 591 -26.41 -27.93 -2.87
CA LEU A 591 -26.16 -27.38 -4.20
C LEU A 591 -24.98 -26.40 -4.15
N GLU A 592 -24.04 -26.56 -5.07
CA GLU A 592 -22.97 -25.58 -5.28
C GLU A 592 -23.54 -24.38 -6.06
N GLN A 593 -23.56 -23.22 -5.42
CA GLN A 593 -24.08 -21.96 -5.95
C GLN A 593 -23.03 -20.86 -5.78
N GLN A 594 -23.18 -19.77 -6.53
CA GLN A 594 -22.35 -18.59 -6.34
C GLN A 594 -22.91 -17.73 -5.20
N LYS A 595 -22.02 -17.22 -4.34
CA LYS A 595 -22.33 -16.24 -3.30
C LYS A 595 -21.57 -14.95 -3.57
N ILE A 596 -22.27 -13.82 -3.40
CA ILE A 596 -21.67 -12.49 -3.30
C ILE A 596 -21.99 -11.89 -1.94
N SER A 597 -21.10 -11.06 -1.41
CA SER A 597 -21.30 -10.40 -0.12
C SER A 597 -20.68 -9.01 -0.07
N ALA A 598 -21.28 -8.11 0.69
CA ALA A 598 -20.74 -6.80 1.05
C ALA A 598 -20.77 -6.64 2.57
N GLN A 599 -19.74 -6.00 3.13
CA GLN A 599 -19.68 -5.69 4.56
C GLN A 599 -19.48 -4.19 4.73
N LYS A 600 -20.43 -3.52 5.40
CA LYS A 600 -20.39 -2.07 5.59
C LYS A 600 -20.35 -1.71 7.07
N VAL A 601 -19.41 -0.84 7.46
CA VAL A 601 -19.30 -0.33 8.82
C VAL A 601 -19.89 1.07 8.89
N ILE A 602 -20.84 1.28 9.80
CA ILE A 602 -21.52 2.54 10.04
C ILE A 602 -21.06 3.09 11.38
N THR A 603 -20.68 4.37 11.44
CA THR A 603 -20.29 5.07 12.68
C THR A 603 -21.34 6.10 13.07
N LEU A 604 -21.86 6.01 14.29
CA LEU A 604 -22.90 6.89 14.81
C LEU A 604 -22.33 8.13 15.53
N LYS A 605 -23.18 9.13 15.74
CA LYS A 605 -22.88 10.32 16.56
C LYS A 605 -22.34 9.93 17.94
N ALA A 606 -21.39 10.69 18.45
CA ALA A 606 -20.83 10.47 19.78
C ALA A 606 -21.91 10.42 20.86
N GLY A 607 -21.80 9.46 21.78
CA GLY A 607 -22.77 9.23 22.86
C GLY A 607 -23.96 8.33 22.52
N SER A 608 -24.17 7.99 21.23
CA SER A 608 -25.23 7.06 20.81
C SER A 608 -25.04 5.66 21.40
N GLN A 609 -26.14 5.01 21.80
CA GLN A 609 -26.14 3.68 22.41
C GLN A 609 -26.97 2.70 21.57
N ILE A 610 -26.74 1.40 21.77
CA ILE A 610 -27.47 0.31 21.09
C ILE A 610 -28.98 0.47 21.21
N GLY A 611 -29.47 0.91 22.38
CA GLY A 611 -30.90 1.07 22.66
C GLY A 611 -31.54 2.31 22.03
N ASP A 612 -30.73 3.28 21.59
CA ASP A 612 -31.20 4.52 20.97
C ASP A 612 -31.60 4.27 19.52
N VAL A 613 -30.92 3.35 18.83
CA VAL A 613 -31.20 3.01 17.44
C VAL A 613 -32.54 2.31 17.31
N ALA A 614 -33.49 2.97 16.68
CA ALA A 614 -34.80 2.41 16.40
C ALA A 614 -34.82 1.71 15.04
N THR A 615 -34.26 2.33 14.00
CA THR A 615 -34.27 1.78 12.64
C THR A 615 -32.97 2.08 11.90
N VAL A 616 -32.50 1.14 11.09
CA VAL A 616 -31.44 1.34 10.09
C VAL A 616 -32.07 1.19 8.72
N LYS A 617 -31.93 2.21 7.87
CA LYS A 617 -32.50 2.25 6.52
C LYS A 617 -31.39 2.30 5.48
N GLY A 618 -31.56 1.52 4.43
CA GLY A 618 -30.66 1.53 3.30
C GLY A 618 -31.29 0.90 2.09
N HIS A 619 -30.50 0.82 1.03
CA HIS A 619 -30.90 0.16 -0.19
C HIS A 619 -29.73 -0.58 -0.82
N ILE A 620 -30.07 -1.56 -1.65
CA ILE A 620 -29.13 -2.28 -2.49
C ILE A 620 -29.49 -1.96 -3.93
N ASP A 621 -28.56 -1.34 -4.64
CA ASP A 621 -28.65 -1.15 -6.08
C ASP A 621 -28.05 -2.39 -6.75
N TYR A 622 -28.83 -3.05 -7.60
CA TYR A 622 -28.46 -4.30 -8.27
C TYR A 622 -28.67 -4.18 -9.78
N THR A 623 -27.65 -4.58 -10.51
CA THR A 623 -27.66 -4.64 -11.97
C THR A 623 -27.90 -6.07 -12.41
N GLN A 624 -29.14 -6.38 -12.81
CA GLN A 624 -29.51 -7.67 -13.37
C GLN A 624 -29.16 -7.73 -14.85
N VAL A 625 -28.52 -8.82 -15.26
CA VAL A 625 -28.21 -9.06 -16.68
C VAL A 625 -29.12 -10.14 -17.24
N ASN A 626 -30.03 -9.73 -18.14
CA ASN A 626 -31.02 -10.59 -18.77
C ASN A 626 -30.59 -11.10 -20.15
N GLY A 627 -29.74 -10.36 -20.85
CA GLY A 627 -29.22 -10.74 -22.17
C GLY A 627 -27.70 -10.71 -22.18
N VAL A 628 -27.07 -11.67 -22.84
CA VAL A 628 -25.61 -11.76 -22.94
C VAL A 628 -25.15 -11.87 -24.38
N SER A 629 -24.20 -11.02 -24.76
CA SER A 629 -23.54 -11.10 -26.06
C SER A 629 -22.16 -11.74 -25.91
N ARG A 630 -21.75 -12.52 -26.91
CA ARG A 630 -20.45 -13.18 -26.96
C ARG A 630 -19.71 -12.79 -28.21
N GLN A 631 -18.46 -12.37 -28.05
CA GLN A 631 -17.56 -12.13 -29.17
C GLN A 631 -16.30 -12.95 -29.02
N THR A 632 -16.09 -13.87 -29.97
CA THR A 632 -14.85 -14.65 -30.04
C THR A 632 -13.84 -13.97 -30.95
N LEU A 633 -12.68 -13.62 -30.39
CA LEU A 633 -11.56 -13.06 -31.12
C LEU A 633 -10.45 -14.11 -31.24
N LYS A 634 -10.07 -14.47 -32.47
CA LYS A 634 -8.89 -15.33 -32.74
C LYS A 634 -7.59 -14.52 -32.71
N GLN A 635 -6.45 -15.18 -32.52
CA GLN A 635 -5.14 -14.51 -32.68
C GLN A 635 -4.95 -13.89 -34.08
N PRO A 636 -4.12 -12.83 -34.24
CA PRO A 636 -3.51 -12.03 -33.18
C PRO A 636 -4.53 -11.13 -32.48
N LEU A 637 -4.45 -11.00 -31.15
CA LEU A 637 -5.39 -10.19 -30.36
C LEU A 637 -5.01 -8.71 -30.24
N ALA A 638 -3.73 -8.37 -30.39
CA ALA A 638 -3.25 -7.00 -30.20
C ALA A 638 -4.01 -6.00 -31.09
N GLY A 639 -4.56 -4.95 -30.46
CA GLY A 639 -5.32 -3.89 -31.13
C GLY A 639 -6.78 -4.23 -31.45
N LYS A 640 -7.23 -5.48 -31.25
CA LYS A 640 -8.65 -5.82 -31.38
C LYS A 640 -9.43 -5.19 -30.24
N THR A 641 -10.60 -4.68 -30.56
CA THR A 641 -11.50 -4.04 -29.59
C THR A 641 -12.87 -4.66 -29.73
N VAL A 642 -13.51 -4.89 -28.60
CA VAL A 642 -14.92 -5.23 -28.49
C VAL A 642 -15.59 -4.02 -27.85
N THR A 643 -16.59 -3.45 -28.52
CA THR A 643 -17.30 -2.26 -28.03
C THR A 643 -18.80 -2.53 -27.98
N THR A 644 -19.44 -2.11 -26.89
CA THR A 644 -20.89 -1.82 -26.80
C THR A 644 -21.08 -0.31 -26.73
N ASP A 645 -22.31 0.16 -26.50
CA ASP A 645 -22.61 1.59 -26.36
C ASP A 645 -21.86 2.22 -25.17
N ASP A 646 -21.71 1.49 -24.06
CA ASP A 646 -21.14 2.00 -22.80
C ASP A 646 -19.85 1.30 -22.35
N LEU A 647 -19.40 0.23 -23.02
CA LEU A 647 -18.19 -0.53 -22.66
C LEU A 647 -17.27 -0.71 -23.87
N SER A 648 -15.98 -0.45 -23.66
CA SER A 648 -14.92 -0.74 -24.64
C SER A 648 -13.84 -1.63 -24.03
N VAL A 649 -13.70 -2.84 -24.58
CA VAL A 649 -12.65 -3.79 -24.20
C VAL A 649 -11.62 -3.88 -25.31
N ARG A 650 -10.44 -3.29 -25.07
CA ARG A 650 -9.33 -3.28 -26.02
C ARG A 650 -8.23 -4.23 -25.60
N PHE A 651 -7.89 -5.17 -26.46
CA PHE A 651 -6.77 -6.09 -26.25
C PHE A 651 -5.44 -5.40 -26.57
N LEU A 652 -4.59 -5.26 -25.56
CA LEU A 652 -3.28 -4.63 -25.67
C LEU A 652 -2.24 -5.60 -26.24
N GLY A 653 -2.42 -6.89 -26.01
CA GLY A 653 -1.54 -7.94 -26.53
C GLY A 653 -1.84 -9.31 -25.93
N GLN A 654 -1.10 -10.31 -26.39
CA GLN A 654 -1.18 -11.68 -25.88
C GLN A 654 0.20 -12.34 -25.90
N ARG A 655 0.39 -13.30 -25.00
CA ARG A 655 1.50 -14.26 -25.01
C ARG A 655 0.95 -15.67 -25.18
N GLN A 656 1.83 -16.67 -25.20
CA GLN A 656 1.40 -18.07 -25.31
C GLN A 656 0.42 -18.46 -24.19
N HIS A 657 0.65 -17.98 -22.97
CA HIS A 657 -0.09 -18.35 -21.77
C HIS A 657 -0.75 -17.16 -21.04
N SER A 658 -0.85 -15.99 -21.67
CA SER A 658 -1.46 -14.84 -21.02
C SER A 658 -2.10 -13.86 -21.99
N ILE A 659 -3.10 -13.13 -21.51
CA ILE A 659 -3.77 -12.06 -22.26
C ILE A 659 -3.65 -10.74 -21.49
N ASN A 660 -3.56 -9.64 -22.24
CA ASN A 660 -3.57 -8.30 -21.68
C ASN A 660 -4.63 -7.47 -22.40
N TYR A 661 -5.53 -6.88 -21.63
CA TYR A 661 -6.61 -6.05 -22.15
C TYR A 661 -6.94 -4.91 -21.19
N ARG A 662 -7.60 -3.90 -21.74
CA ARG A 662 -8.13 -2.77 -21.00
C ARG A 662 -9.64 -2.70 -21.19
N ALA A 663 -10.37 -2.45 -20.10
CA ALA A 663 -11.80 -2.16 -20.13
C ALA A 663 -12.03 -0.69 -19.72
N GLU A 664 -12.69 0.06 -20.59
CA GLU A 664 -13.05 1.47 -20.40
C GLU A 664 -14.59 1.60 -20.49
N GLY A 665 -15.19 2.50 -19.71
CA GLY A 665 -16.65 2.68 -19.64
C GLY A 665 -17.31 1.92 -18.48
N GLU A 666 -18.56 1.48 -18.66
CA GLU A 666 -19.37 0.75 -17.66
C GLU A 666 -18.88 -0.68 -17.44
N GLN A 667 -17.87 -0.84 -16.61
CA GLN A 667 -17.16 -2.11 -16.42
C GLN A 667 -18.04 -3.24 -15.86
N GLY A 668 -19.14 -2.91 -15.17
CA GLY A 668 -20.14 -3.88 -14.70
C GLY A 668 -20.83 -4.64 -15.85
N GLN A 669 -20.77 -4.13 -17.09
CA GLN A 669 -21.25 -4.83 -18.28
C GLN A 669 -20.28 -5.90 -18.81
N LEU A 670 -19.02 -5.93 -18.35
CA LEU A 670 -18.04 -6.96 -18.72
C LEU A 670 -18.18 -8.18 -17.81
N LEU A 671 -18.96 -9.17 -18.24
CA LEU A 671 -19.25 -10.35 -17.42
C LEU A 671 -18.04 -11.27 -17.29
N HIS A 672 -17.36 -11.58 -18.39
CA HIS A 672 -16.23 -12.51 -18.39
C HIS A 672 -15.34 -12.38 -19.63
N VAL A 673 -14.05 -12.74 -19.46
CA VAL A 673 -13.11 -12.92 -20.56
C VAL A 673 -12.45 -14.29 -20.41
N ALA A 674 -12.87 -15.24 -21.26
CA ALA A 674 -12.33 -16.60 -21.28
C ALA A 674 -11.24 -16.71 -22.34
N ALA A 675 -10.11 -17.34 -22.01
CA ALA A 675 -9.13 -17.77 -23.00
C ALA A 675 -9.47 -19.18 -23.49
N LEU A 676 -9.44 -19.41 -24.79
CA LEU A 676 -9.78 -20.68 -25.43
C LEU A 676 -8.54 -21.33 -26.04
N ASN A 677 -8.44 -22.66 -25.93
CA ASN A 677 -7.42 -23.46 -26.63
C ASN A 677 -7.77 -23.69 -28.12
N GLU A 678 -6.94 -24.45 -28.83
CA GLU A 678 -7.16 -24.79 -30.25
C GLU A 678 -8.47 -25.57 -30.48
N SER A 679 -8.92 -26.36 -29.50
CA SER A 679 -10.20 -27.07 -29.53
C SER A 679 -11.40 -26.21 -29.15
N GLY A 680 -11.21 -24.92 -28.85
CA GLY A 680 -12.27 -24.01 -28.41
C GLY A 680 -12.71 -24.20 -26.96
N GLN A 681 -11.92 -24.91 -26.14
CA GLN A 681 -12.23 -25.17 -24.73
C GLN A 681 -11.64 -24.07 -23.83
N PRO A 682 -12.37 -23.65 -22.77
CA PRO A 682 -11.89 -22.62 -21.85
C PRO A 682 -10.69 -23.12 -21.04
N LEU A 683 -9.63 -22.33 -21.02
CA LEU A 683 -8.42 -22.58 -20.25
C LEU A 683 -8.61 -22.12 -18.81
N LYS A 684 -8.09 -22.91 -17.87
CA LYS A 684 -8.05 -22.54 -16.46
C LYS A 684 -7.16 -21.32 -16.25
N SER A 685 -7.68 -20.31 -15.57
CA SER A 685 -6.91 -19.13 -15.18
C SER A 685 -5.97 -19.43 -14.01
N GLY A 686 -4.81 -18.77 -14.01
CA GLY A 686 -3.79 -18.83 -12.96
C GLY A 686 -3.78 -17.56 -12.13
N GLY A 687 -2.72 -16.76 -12.27
CA GLY A 687 -2.60 -15.45 -11.63
C GLY A 687 -3.21 -14.36 -12.50
N ALA A 688 -3.74 -13.32 -11.86
CA ALA A 688 -4.20 -12.14 -12.55
C ALA A 688 -3.82 -10.86 -11.80
N MET A 689 -3.54 -9.80 -12.55
CA MET A 689 -3.13 -8.50 -12.03
C MET A 689 -3.98 -7.42 -12.67
N TRP A 690 -4.47 -6.51 -11.83
CA TRP A 690 -5.32 -5.39 -12.23
C TRP A 690 -4.70 -4.09 -11.74
N GLY A 691 -4.97 -3.01 -12.46
CA GLY A 691 -4.63 -1.67 -12.00
C GLY A 691 -5.30 -0.60 -12.83
N ALA A 692 -5.50 0.56 -12.21
CA ALA A 692 -5.91 1.77 -12.92
C ALA A 692 -4.93 2.06 -14.07
N GLY A 693 -5.47 2.48 -15.21
CA GLY A 693 -4.66 2.92 -16.33
C GLY A 693 -3.67 4.02 -15.92
N LEU A 694 -2.38 3.85 -16.23
CA LEU A 694 -1.36 4.86 -15.92
C LEU A 694 -1.58 6.21 -16.63
N PHE A 695 -2.38 6.21 -17.72
CA PHE A 695 -2.75 7.39 -18.51
C PHE A 695 -4.14 7.16 -19.12
N GLY A 696 -5.20 7.61 -18.45
CA GLY A 696 -6.60 7.55 -18.91
C GLY A 696 -7.56 6.89 -17.90
N SER A 697 -8.86 7.05 -18.12
CA SER A 697 -9.92 6.32 -17.42
C SER A 697 -9.90 4.83 -17.82
N GLY A 698 -10.31 3.95 -16.91
CA GLY A 698 -10.45 2.51 -17.15
C GLY A 698 -9.40 1.63 -16.47
N GLU A 699 -9.68 0.33 -16.45
CA GLU A 699 -8.88 -0.69 -15.77
C GLU A 699 -8.11 -1.54 -16.78
N THR A 700 -6.85 -1.83 -16.45
CA THR A 700 -6.03 -2.75 -17.25
C THR A 700 -5.88 -4.08 -16.51
N ALA A 701 -6.12 -5.17 -17.22
CA ALA A 701 -6.06 -6.53 -16.70
C ALA A 701 -5.03 -7.37 -17.45
N THR A 702 -4.16 -8.05 -16.69
CA THR A 702 -3.27 -9.11 -17.19
C THR A 702 -3.66 -10.41 -16.53
N VAL A 703 -3.92 -11.45 -17.34
CA VAL A 703 -4.40 -12.75 -16.85
C VAL A 703 -3.54 -13.86 -17.44
N ASP A 704 -2.98 -14.70 -16.57
CA ASP A 704 -2.24 -15.90 -16.94
C ASP A 704 -3.18 -17.12 -17.02
N TYR A 705 -2.90 -18.06 -17.92
CA TYR A 705 -3.68 -19.27 -18.16
C TYR A 705 -2.80 -20.52 -18.23
N TYR A 706 -3.37 -21.66 -17.86
CA TYR A 706 -2.74 -22.97 -17.96
C TYR A 706 -3.00 -23.61 -19.32
N GLY A 707 -2.22 -23.25 -20.34
CA GLY A 707 -2.37 -23.76 -21.71
C GLY A 707 -2.20 -22.67 -22.77
N ARG A 708 -2.16 -23.07 -24.05
CA ARG A 708 -1.91 -22.10 -25.13
C ARG A 708 -3.21 -21.38 -25.49
N VAL A 709 -3.23 -20.06 -25.33
CA VAL A 709 -4.34 -19.23 -25.80
C VAL A 709 -4.35 -19.22 -27.34
N GLU A 710 -5.49 -19.53 -27.96
CA GLU A 710 -5.70 -19.49 -29.42
C GLU A 710 -6.85 -18.52 -29.80
N ALA A 711 -7.80 -18.34 -28.90
CA ALA A 711 -8.82 -17.31 -29.00
C ALA A 711 -9.19 -16.78 -27.62
N VAL A 712 -9.92 -15.67 -27.60
CA VAL A 712 -10.61 -15.20 -26.39
C VAL A 712 -12.09 -15.07 -26.70
N GLU A 713 -12.92 -15.43 -25.74
CA GLU A 713 -14.34 -15.13 -25.74
C GLU A 713 -14.58 -14.00 -24.73
N VAL A 714 -15.10 -12.88 -25.22
CA VAL A 714 -15.55 -11.77 -24.40
C VAL A 714 -17.06 -11.90 -24.24
N VAL A 715 -17.51 -12.08 -23.00
CA VAL A 715 -18.91 -12.17 -22.63
C VAL A 715 -19.32 -10.84 -22.00
N MET A 716 -20.34 -10.20 -22.57
CA MET A 716 -20.82 -8.89 -22.14
C MET A 716 -22.32 -8.93 -21.88
N ALA A 717 -22.79 -8.03 -21.03
CA ALA A 717 -24.20 -7.75 -20.87
C ALA A 717 -24.74 -7.03 -22.11
N ASP A 718 -25.89 -7.48 -22.60
CA ASP A 718 -26.61 -6.91 -23.76
C ASP A 718 -27.94 -6.27 -23.31
N VAL A 719 -28.65 -6.95 -22.42
CA VAL A 719 -29.89 -6.43 -21.80
C VAL A 719 -29.68 -6.36 -20.30
N VAL A 720 -29.72 -5.14 -19.77
CA VAL A 720 -29.47 -4.83 -18.36
C VAL A 720 -30.71 -4.18 -17.75
N GLU A 721 -31.08 -4.62 -16.55
CA GLU A 721 -32.12 -4.00 -15.73
C GLU A 721 -31.55 -3.59 -14.38
N HIS A 722 -31.80 -2.33 -13.99
CA HIS A 722 -31.38 -1.82 -12.70
C HIS A 722 -32.53 -1.93 -11.70
N HIS A 723 -32.26 -2.58 -10.56
CA HIS A 723 -33.20 -2.74 -9.47
C HIS A 723 -32.67 -2.04 -8.23
N ARG A 724 -33.56 -1.37 -7.50
CA ARG A 724 -33.29 -0.86 -6.16
C ARG A 724 -34.12 -1.60 -5.14
N TYR A 725 -33.46 -2.28 -4.21
CA TYR A 725 -34.08 -3.00 -3.12
C TYR A 725 -33.87 -2.27 -1.80
N ASN A 726 -34.91 -1.60 -1.33
CA ASN A 726 -34.87 -0.92 -0.03
C ASN A 726 -35.00 -1.95 1.10
N PHE A 727 -34.32 -1.69 2.21
CA PHE A 727 -34.44 -2.47 3.44
C PHE A 727 -34.54 -1.58 4.67
N GLU A 728 -35.14 -2.13 5.71
CA GLU A 728 -35.24 -1.52 7.02
C GLU A 728 -34.95 -2.60 8.09
N LEU A 729 -34.07 -2.27 9.03
CA LEU A 729 -33.75 -3.13 10.17
C LEU A 729 -34.32 -2.51 11.44
N ASP A 730 -35.16 -3.27 12.16
CA ASP A 730 -35.71 -2.86 13.44
C ASP A 730 -34.69 -3.05 14.56
N GLY A 731 -34.14 -1.93 15.03
CA GLY A 731 -33.12 -1.87 16.06
C GLY A 731 -31.83 -2.62 15.71
N VAL A 732 -30.85 -2.51 16.62
CA VAL A 732 -29.50 -3.10 16.39
C VAL A 732 -29.08 -4.08 17.48
N ALA A 733 -29.91 -4.33 18.48
CA ALA A 733 -29.61 -5.30 19.53
C ALA A 733 -29.39 -6.70 18.94
N MET A 734 -28.25 -7.33 19.22
CA MET A 734 -27.90 -8.64 18.65
C MET A 734 -28.59 -9.81 19.36
N ALA A 735 -29.09 -10.74 18.55
CA ALA A 735 -29.54 -12.04 19.02
C ALA A 735 -28.33 -12.99 19.09
N PRO A 736 -28.05 -13.61 20.25
CA PRO A 736 -26.98 -14.57 20.38
C PRO A 736 -27.31 -15.88 19.66
N GLU A 737 -26.29 -16.54 19.13
CA GLU A 737 -26.38 -17.87 18.52
C GLU A 737 -25.70 -18.88 19.47
N ASP A 738 -26.49 -19.83 20.00
CA ASP A 738 -25.97 -20.90 20.86
C ASP A 738 -25.17 -21.89 20.00
N ASP A 739 -23.90 -22.13 20.36
CA ASP A 739 -23.06 -23.11 19.66
C ASP A 739 -23.40 -24.56 20.05
N GLY A 740 -24.31 -24.75 21.02
CA GLY A 740 -24.77 -26.05 21.49
C GLY A 740 -23.82 -26.73 22.48
N PHE A 741 -22.67 -26.13 22.80
CA PHE A 741 -21.65 -26.70 23.68
C PHE A 741 -21.67 -26.03 25.06
N ARG A 742 -22.59 -26.47 25.93
CA ARG A 742 -22.63 -26.00 27.33
C ARG A 742 -21.35 -26.37 28.07
N ARG A 743 -20.68 -25.35 28.62
CA ARG A 743 -19.53 -25.49 29.53
C ARG A 743 -20.00 -25.12 30.93
N ASN A 744 -19.94 -26.06 31.87
CA ASN A 744 -20.28 -25.74 33.25
C ASN A 744 -19.11 -25.03 33.92
N GLU A 745 -19.44 -24.11 34.83
CA GLU A 745 -18.45 -23.57 35.74
C GLU A 745 -18.04 -24.63 36.76
N VAL A 746 -16.74 -24.72 37.02
CA VAL A 746 -16.19 -25.61 38.03
C VAL A 746 -15.80 -24.72 39.22
N PRO A 747 -16.22 -25.05 40.45
CA PRO A 747 -15.84 -24.27 41.63
C PRO A 747 -14.31 -24.23 41.80
N LEU A 748 -13.78 -23.04 42.13
CA LEU A 748 -12.38 -22.88 42.51
C LEU A 748 -12.12 -23.66 43.82
N THR A 749 -11.51 -24.85 43.74
CA THR A 749 -11.19 -25.66 44.93
C THR A 749 -9.74 -25.42 45.38
N GLN A 750 -9.58 -25.07 46.66
CA GLN A 750 -8.44 -24.35 47.26
C GLN A 750 -7.16 -25.17 47.56
N ASN A 751 -6.83 -26.25 46.84
CA ASN A 751 -5.59 -27.01 47.09
C ASN A 751 -4.68 -27.09 45.86
N TRP A 752 -3.98 -25.98 45.60
CA TRP A 752 -3.04 -25.83 44.48
C TRP A 752 -1.72 -26.58 44.66
N GLN A 753 -1.49 -27.17 45.84
CA GLN A 753 -0.19 -27.73 46.20
C GLN A 753 0.22 -28.89 45.29
N SER A 754 -0.73 -29.71 44.82
CA SER A 754 -0.46 -30.79 43.87
C SER A 754 -0.03 -30.31 42.48
N LEU A 755 -0.39 -29.09 42.06
CA LEU A 755 0.08 -28.51 40.81
C LEU A 755 1.55 -28.07 40.94
N PHE A 756 1.90 -27.40 42.04
CA PHE A 756 3.26 -26.90 42.25
C PHE A 756 4.33 -27.98 42.40
N THR A 757 3.92 -29.21 42.73
CA THR A 757 4.80 -30.38 42.83
C THR A 757 4.68 -31.33 41.64
N ALA A 758 3.87 -31.00 40.62
CA ALA A 758 3.71 -31.86 39.45
C ALA A 758 4.92 -31.74 38.50
N ASP A 759 5.20 -32.82 37.78
CA ASP A 759 6.19 -32.81 36.71
C ASP A 759 5.64 -32.15 35.44
N ALA A 760 6.50 -31.46 34.70
CA ALA A 760 6.15 -30.89 33.40
C ALA A 760 5.80 -32.00 32.39
N PRO A 761 4.70 -31.84 31.61
CA PRO A 761 4.23 -32.87 30.70
C PRO A 761 5.24 -33.14 29.57
N LYS A 762 5.21 -34.35 29.01
CA LYS A 762 5.88 -34.66 27.74
C LYS A 762 4.92 -34.35 26.60
N VAL A 763 5.27 -33.37 25.78
CA VAL A 763 4.38 -32.83 24.73
C VAL A 763 4.83 -33.35 23.36
N THR A 764 3.87 -33.74 22.53
CA THR A 764 4.12 -34.08 21.12
C THR A 764 3.54 -32.98 20.23
N TYR A 765 4.38 -32.35 19.41
CA TYR A 765 3.98 -31.21 18.57
C TYR A 765 3.61 -31.66 17.15
N SER A 766 2.35 -31.45 16.75
CA SER A 766 1.82 -31.92 15.46
C SER A 766 2.10 -30.98 14.28
N TRP A 767 2.23 -29.68 14.51
CA TRP A 767 2.27 -28.67 13.43
C TRP A 767 3.63 -27.95 13.30
N GLN A 768 4.27 -27.64 14.44
CA GLN A 768 5.56 -26.96 14.48
C GLN A 768 6.33 -27.43 15.72
N GLN A 769 7.60 -27.80 15.54
CA GLN A 769 8.50 -28.12 16.65
C GLN A 769 9.06 -26.81 17.23
N PRO A 770 9.16 -26.66 18.56
CA PRO A 770 9.78 -25.48 19.16
C PRO A 770 11.26 -25.41 18.81
N GLU A 771 11.79 -24.19 18.69
CA GLU A 771 13.21 -23.94 18.46
C GLU A 771 14.03 -24.33 19.68
N GLN A 772 13.47 -24.12 20.88
CA GLN A 772 14.08 -24.40 22.16
C GLN A 772 13.03 -24.78 23.20
N GLU A 773 13.45 -25.54 24.22
CA GLU A 773 12.62 -25.87 25.36
C GLU A 773 13.35 -25.68 26.68
N ALA A 774 12.60 -25.35 27.73
CA ALA A 774 13.06 -25.44 29.10
C ALA A 774 11.96 -25.97 30.02
N VAL A 775 12.37 -26.56 31.14
CA VAL A 775 11.46 -26.96 32.22
C VAL A 775 11.50 -25.90 33.30
N ALA A 776 10.32 -25.41 33.68
CA ALA A 776 10.07 -24.41 34.71
C ALA A 776 9.07 -24.99 35.72
N GLY A 777 9.54 -25.87 36.61
CA GLY A 777 8.69 -26.57 37.58
C GLY A 777 7.63 -27.45 36.88
N PRO A 778 6.33 -27.24 37.11
CA PRO A 778 5.26 -28.00 36.44
C PRO A 778 5.05 -27.58 34.98
N GLY A 779 5.72 -26.53 34.52
CA GLY A 779 5.63 -26.02 33.15
C GLY A 779 6.77 -26.48 32.25
N ARG A 780 6.44 -26.82 31.01
CA ARG A 780 7.39 -26.91 29.89
C ARG A 780 7.24 -25.65 29.04
N VAL A 781 8.26 -24.81 29.00
CA VAL A 781 8.33 -23.61 28.17
C VAL A 781 8.88 -24.00 26.81
N ALA A 782 8.05 -23.92 25.76
CA ALA A 782 8.41 -24.22 24.38
C ALA A 782 8.50 -22.91 23.59
N VAL A 783 9.69 -22.54 23.12
CA VAL A 783 9.91 -21.29 22.37
C VAL A 783 9.80 -21.56 20.88
N TYR A 784 8.85 -20.91 20.21
CA TYR A 784 8.61 -21.07 18.77
C TYR A 784 9.28 -20.00 17.92
N LYS A 785 9.59 -18.86 18.52
CA LYS A 785 10.22 -17.73 17.84
C LYS A 785 11.06 -16.94 18.84
N LEU A 786 12.33 -16.74 18.53
CA LEU A 786 13.19 -15.80 19.26
C LEU A 786 13.93 -14.89 18.28
N ARG A 787 13.69 -13.59 18.38
CA ARG A 787 14.39 -12.55 17.61
C ARG A 787 15.16 -11.66 18.59
N PRO A 788 16.48 -11.89 18.78
CA PRO A 788 17.34 -10.93 19.48
C PRO A 788 17.40 -9.66 18.63
N GLY A 789 16.88 -8.55 19.14
CA GLY A 789 16.56 -7.37 18.36
C GLY A 789 17.72 -6.73 17.59
N ASN A 790 17.52 -6.52 16.28
CA ASN A 790 18.36 -5.67 15.43
C ASN A 790 17.59 -4.40 14.99
N ARG A 791 16.73 -4.51 13.96
CA ARG A 791 16.02 -3.35 13.39
C ARG A 791 14.63 -3.09 13.99
N PHE A 792 14.01 -4.12 14.58
CA PHE A 792 12.61 -4.11 15.03
C PHE A 792 12.45 -4.44 16.54
N GLY A 793 13.56 -4.46 17.30
CA GLY A 793 13.57 -4.81 18.73
C GLY A 793 13.50 -6.31 19.03
N PHE A 794 13.47 -6.65 20.31
CA PHE A 794 13.42 -8.00 20.84
C PHE A 794 12.00 -8.57 20.71
N GLU A 795 11.88 -9.83 20.27
CA GLU A 795 10.60 -10.55 20.23
C GLU A 795 10.81 -12.02 20.62
N LEU A 796 10.00 -12.52 21.56
CA LEU A 796 9.94 -13.92 21.97
C LEU A 796 8.48 -14.38 21.93
N SER A 797 8.23 -15.49 21.24
CA SER A 797 6.95 -16.20 21.28
C SER A 797 7.16 -17.59 21.84
N ALA A 798 6.44 -17.91 22.92
CA ALA A 798 6.51 -19.18 23.61
C ALA A 798 5.12 -19.72 23.94
N GLU A 799 5.03 -21.04 24.13
CA GLU A 799 3.87 -21.70 24.70
C GLU A 799 4.33 -22.47 25.94
N VAL A 800 3.59 -22.35 27.03
CA VAL A 800 3.88 -23.07 28.27
C VAL A 800 2.87 -24.20 28.41
N PHE A 801 3.35 -25.43 28.52
CA PHE A 801 2.52 -26.63 28.71
C PHE A 801 2.58 -27.10 30.17
N MET A 802 1.43 -27.41 30.75
CA MET A 802 1.28 -27.87 32.13
C MET A 802 0.34 -29.07 32.22
N PRO A 803 0.45 -29.92 33.25
CA PRO A 803 -0.49 -31.03 33.43
C PRO A 803 -1.91 -30.51 33.72
N ILE A 804 -2.95 -31.25 33.29
CA ILE A 804 -4.35 -30.93 33.62
C ILE A 804 -4.61 -31.26 35.11
N LYS A 805 -4.14 -30.38 35.99
CA LYS A 805 -4.38 -30.39 37.46
C LYS A 805 -5.19 -29.18 37.91
N LEU A 806 -5.43 -28.23 37.01
CA LEU A 806 -6.35 -27.12 37.20
C LEU A 806 -7.72 -27.48 36.61
N PRO A 807 -8.82 -26.94 37.14
CA PRO A 807 -10.11 -27.01 36.48
C PRO A 807 -10.01 -26.50 35.04
N ALA A 808 -10.83 -27.01 34.12
CA ALA A 808 -10.85 -26.52 32.74
C ALA A 808 -11.24 -25.03 32.63
N THR A 809 -11.90 -24.49 33.66
CA THR A 809 -12.20 -23.07 33.87
C THR A 809 -11.17 -22.46 34.83
N VAL A 810 -9.99 -22.17 34.28
CA VAL A 810 -8.85 -21.59 35.00
C VAL A 810 -9.07 -20.08 35.20
N PRO A 811 -8.42 -19.41 36.17
CA PRO A 811 -8.27 -17.96 36.14
C PRO A 811 -7.86 -17.44 34.76
N LEU A 812 -8.21 -16.20 34.42
CA LEU A 812 -7.92 -15.63 33.09
C LEU A 812 -6.42 -15.44 32.81
N ALA A 813 -5.61 -15.18 33.83
CA ALA A 813 -4.17 -14.96 33.70
C ALA A 813 -3.35 -15.58 34.87
N PRO A 814 -3.44 -16.89 35.10
CA PRO A 814 -2.83 -17.60 36.22
C PRO A 814 -1.32 -17.77 36.04
N ALA A 815 -0.80 -17.57 34.83
CA ALA A 815 0.60 -17.81 34.49
C ALA A 815 1.20 -16.54 33.91
N ARG A 816 2.35 -16.14 34.44
CA ARG A 816 3.18 -15.05 33.93
C ARG A 816 4.55 -15.62 33.56
N LEU A 817 4.99 -15.34 32.34
CA LEU A 817 6.34 -15.64 31.89
C LEU A 817 7.15 -14.36 31.94
N SER A 818 8.25 -14.36 32.70
CA SER A 818 9.23 -13.27 32.71
C SER A 818 10.54 -13.69 32.06
N ILE A 819 11.22 -12.73 31.43
CA ILE A 819 12.64 -12.81 31.07
C ILE A 819 13.33 -11.70 31.82
N ASP A 820 14.30 -12.08 32.63
CA ASP A 820 14.99 -11.16 33.55
C ASP A 820 16.44 -10.93 33.11
N ILE A 821 17.06 -11.92 32.47
CA ILE A 821 18.48 -11.88 32.11
C ILE A 821 18.70 -12.38 30.69
N LEU A 822 19.37 -11.55 29.90
CA LEU A 822 19.97 -11.89 28.62
C LEU A 822 21.47 -12.14 28.82
N GLU A 823 21.98 -13.30 28.42
CA GLU A 823 23.42 -13.61 28.42
C GLU A 823 23.93 -13.65 26.99
N PHE A 824 25.05 -12.97 26.74
CA PHE A 824 25.67 -12.85 25.42
C PHE A 824 26.87 -13.78 25.25
N THR A 825 27.23 -14.04 23.99
CA THR A 825 28.35 -14.94 23.65
C THR A 825 29.72 -14.43 24.09
N ASP A 826 29.86 -13.13 24.35
CA ASP A 826 31.07 -12.50 24.90
C ASP A 826 31.16 -12.60 26.44
N GLY A 827 30.17 -13.23 27.08
CA GLY A 827 30.08 -13.38 28.54
C GLY A 827 29.44 -12.20 29.27
N GLN A 828 29.02 -11.14 28.57
CA GLN A 828 28.25 -10.07 29.18
C GLN A 828 26.82 -10.53 29.49
N THR A 829 26.21 -9.92 30.51
CA THR A 829 24.79 -10.11 30.83
C THR A 829 24.09 -8.76 30.87
N GLN A 830 22.85 -8.73 30.39
CA GLN A 830 21.97 -7.56 30.45
C GLN A 830 20.71 -7.93 31.21
N GLN A 831 20.40 -7.14 32.24
CA GLN A 831 19.14 -7.22 32.96
C GLN A 831 18.04 -6.60 32.10
N VAL A 832 16.90 -7.28 32.02
CA VAL A 832 15.70 -6.85 31.30
C VAL A 832 14.49 -7.11 32.19
N ASN A 833 13.37 -6.44 31.90
CA ASN A 833 12.11 -6.71 32.58
C ASN A 833 11.04 -6.92 31.51
N LEU A 834 11.07 -8.09 30.90
CA LEU A 834 10.06 -8.50 29.92
C LEU A 834 9.13 -9.47 30.62
N GLN A 835 7.83 -9.17 30.60
CA GLN A 835 6.84 -10.05 31.18
C GLN A 835 5.58 -10.10 30.32
N ALA A 836 4.96 -11.27 30.24
CA ALA A 836 3.64 -11.47 29.65
C ALA A 836 2.84 -12.43 30.51
N ALA A 837 1.54 -12.17 30.67
CA ALA A 837 0.63 -13.08 31.34
C ALA A 837 -0.26 -13.79 30.30
N SER A 838 -0.65 -15.02 30.58
CA SER A 838 -1.58 -15.78 29.75
C SER A 838 -2.46 -16.68 30.60
N GLY A 839 -3.70 -16.84 30.14
CA GLY A 839 -4.60 -17.91 30.51
C GLY A 839 -4.02 -19.27 30.13
N LEU A 840 -4.52 -20.32 30.77
CA LEU A 840 -4.18 -21.70 30.44
C LEU A 840 -5.44 -22.42 29.99
N GLN A 841 -5.36 -23.11 28.87
CA GLN A 841 -6.49 -23.83 28.28
C GLN A 841 -6.11 -25.29 28.10
N ALA A 842 -7.02 -26.21 28.44
CA ALA A 842 -6.83 -27.63 28.15
C ALA A 842 -6.68 -27.85 26.63
N LYS A 843 -5.64 -28.60 26.23
CA LYS A 843 -5.35 -28.91 24.83
C LYS A 843 -5.75 -30.36 24.57
N GLY A 844 -6.71 -30.57 23.67
CA GLY A 844 -7.25 -31.91 23.42
C GLY A 844 -8.30 -32.29 24.46
N GLY A 845 -9.38 -32.91 24.00
CA GLY A 845 -10.57 -33.21 24.78
C GLY A 845 -11.81 -32.54 24.20
N TYR A 846 -12.96 -32.79 24.81
CA TYR A 846 -14.23 -32.20 24.40
C TYR A 846 -15.15 -32.03 25.63
N TRP A 847 -16.04 -31.06 25.56
CA TRP A 847 -17.08 -30.90 26.56
C TRP A 847 -18.25 -31.82 26.23
N MET A 848 -18.66 -32.63 27.19
CA MET A 848 -19.85 -33.48 27.10
C MET A 848 -20.69 -33.27 28.34
N ASN A 849 -21.95 -32.83 28.17
CA ASN A 849 -22.88 -32.53 29.25
C ASN A 849 -22.33 -31.54 30.31
N GLY A 850 -21.51 -30.58 29.88
CA GLY A 850 -20.91 -29.60 30.77
C GLY A 850 -19.72 -30.11 31.58
N GLU A 851 -19.23 -31.33 31.33
CA GLU A 851 -17.98 -31.84 31.89
C GLU A 851 -16.91 -31.96 30.80
N PHE A 852 -15.69 -31.53 31.10
CA PHE A 852 -14.57 -31.63 30.18
C PHE A 852 -13.99 -33.05 30.19
N GLN A 853 -14.08 -33.73 29.05
CA GLN A 853 -13.48 -35.04 28.81
C GLN A 853 -12.06 -34.83 28.28
N VAL A 854 -11.07 -35.30 29.03
CA VAL A 854 -9.65 -35.19 28.66
C VAL A 854 -9.32 -36.15 27.52
N ASP A 855 -8.60 -35.67 26.51
CA ASP A 855 -7.97 -36.51 25.50
C ASP A 855 -6.71 -37.16 26.11
N GLU A 856 -6.70 -38.50 26.17
CA GLU A 856 -5.59 -39.27 26.74
C GLU A 856 -4.27 -39.07 25.99
N ASP A 857 -4.33 -38.71 24.70
CA ASP A 857 -3.14 -38.43 23.88
C ASP A 857 -2.59 -37.01 24.13
N LYS A 858 -3.38 -36.14 24.75
CA LYS A 858 -3.03 -34.74 25.04
C LYS A 858 -3.46 -34.31 26.46
N PRO A 859 -2.94 -34.94 27.53
CA PRO A 859 -3.38 -34.66 28.90
C PRO A 859 -2.72 -33.40 29.49
N TRP A 860 -2.62 -32.31 28.73
CA TRP A 860 -1.99 -31.06 29.14
C TRP A 860 -2.83 -29.83 28.82
N MET A 861 -2.58 -28.77 29.58
CA MET A 861 -3.06 -27.42 29.31
C MET A 861 -1.93 -26.58 28.73
N SER A 862 -2.24 -25.52 28.01
CA SER A 862 -1.23 -24.56 27.60
C SER A 862 -1.71 -23.11 27.54
N GLY A 863 -0.74 -22.20 27.61
CA GLY A 863 -0.92 -20.76 27.44
C GLY A 863 0.15 -20.21 26.51
N SER A 864 -0.23 -19.25 25.66
CA SER A 864 0.67 -18.63 24.68
C SER A 864 1.14 -17.28 25.18
N PHE A 865 2.45 -17.04 25.09
CA PHE A 865 3.13 -15.87 25.62
C PHE A 865 3.89 -15.17 24.50
N ARG A 866 3.69 -13.86 24.39
CA ARG A 866 4.43 -12.99 23.47
C ARG A 866 5.08 -11.88 24.27
N LEU A 867 6.41 -11.85 24.26
CA LEU A 867 7.20 -10.79 24.89
C LEU A 867 7.89 -10.01 23.79
N ALA A 868 7.66 -8.71 23.71
CA ALA A 868 8.29 -7.86 22.72
C ALA A 868 8.68 -6.51 23.32
N ASP A 869 9.84 -6.00 22.91
CA ASP A 869 10.34 -4.69 23.30
C ASP A 869 11.10 -4.09 22.10
N SER A 870 10.52 -3.03 21.51
CA SER A 870 11.07 -2.36 20.32
C SER A 870 12.39 -1.63 20.58
N ASP A 871 12.62 -1.23 21.83
CA ASP A 871 13.78 -0.44 22.25
C ASP A 871 14.95 -1.35 22.66
N LEU A 872 14.65 -2.58 23.08
CA LEU A 872 15.63 -3.60 23.37
C LEU A 872 16.30 -4.12 22.09
N LYS A 873 17.46 -3.55 21.77
CA LYS A 873 18.29 -3.89 20.60
C LYS A 873 19.64 -4.48 21.03
N PRO A 874 19.68 -5.74 21.48
CA PRO A 874 20.93 -6.39 21.86
C PRO A 874 21.91 -6.43 20.68
N THR A 875 23.07 -5.78 20.82
CA THR A 875 24.09 -5.69 19.76
C THR A 875 24.90 -6.97 19.59
N ASN A 876 24.93 -7.83 20.62
CA ASN A 876 25.72 -9.06 20.65
C ASN A 876 24.83 -10.29 20.53
N LYS A 877 25.37 -11.40 20.01
CA LYS A 877 24.62 -12.66 19.90
C LYS A 877 24.25 -13.19 21.28
N LEU A 878 22.99 -13.58 21.47
CA LEU A 878 22.55 -14.22 22.71
C LEU A 878 23.09 -15.64 22.81
N LYS A 879 23.65 -15.95 23.98
CA LYS A 879 24.10 -17.27 24.42
C LYS A 879 23.00 -17.98 25.19
N ALA A 880 22.30 -17.28 26.08
CA ALA A 880 21.21 -17.84 26.86
C ALA A 880 20.21 -16.76 27.28
N ILE A 881 19.00 -17.18 27.61
CA ILE A 881 17.99 -16.36 28.29
C ILE A 881 17.58 -17.05 29.58
N SER A 882 17.41 -16.26 30.63
CA SER A 882 16.98 -16.70 31.95
C SER A 882 15.80 -15.86 32.41
N GLY A 883 14.85 -16.53 33.06
CA GLY A 883 13.61 -15.92 33.53
C GLY A 883 12.85 -16.88 34.43
N ALA A 884 11.58 -16.59 34.68
CA ALA A 884 10.73 -17.41 35.52
C ALA A 884 9.34 -17.62 34.92
N LEU A 885 8.78 -18.80 35.16
CA LEU A 885 7.34 -19.03 35.08
C LEU A 885 6.77 -18.77 36.47
N GLU A 886 5.94 -17.74 36.60
CA GLU A 886 5.20 -17.45 37.82
C GLU A 886 3.76 -17.96 37.68
N LEU A 887 3.29 -18.69 38.69
CA LEU A 887 1.90 -19.12 38.78
C LEU A 887 1.20 -18.37 39.91
N ASN A 888 0.19 -17.58 39.56
CA ASN A 888 -0.64 -16.77 40.46
C ASN A 888 -2.03 -17.39 40.56
N LEU A 889 -2.31 -18.04 41.69
CA LEU A 889 -3.59 -18.73 41.90
C LEU A 889 -4.38 -18.08 43.04
N PRO A 890 -5.68 -17.82 42.86
CA PRO A 890 -6.50 -17.20 43.90
C PRO A 890 -6.71 -18.16 45.08
N VAL A 891 -6.61 -17.62 46.29
CA VAL A 891 -6.96 -18.31 47.56
C VAL A 891 -8.38 -17.92 47.97
N SER A 892 -8.68 -16.62 47.93
CA SER A 892 -10.02 -16.06 48.11
C SER A 892 -10.35 -15.09 46.99
N VAL A 893 -11.64 -14.91 46.74
CA VAL A 893 -12.15 -14.03 45.67
C VAL A 893 -13.28 -13.14 46.16
N SER A 894 -13.41 -11.98 45.54
CA SER A 894 -14.56 -11.10 45.63
C SER A 894 -15.22 -10.93 44.26
N GLU A 895 -16.49 -10.55 44.25
CA GLU A 895 -17.23 -10.28 43.02
C GLU A 895 -17.63 -8.82 42.93
N GLN A 896 -17.52 -8.28 41.71
CA GLN A 896 -17.95 -6.93 41.39
C GLN A 896 -18.90 -6.95 40.21
N SER A 897 -20.12 -6.47 40.45
CA SER A 897 -21.16 -6.37 39.42
C SER A 897 -21.10 -5.00 38.73
N LEU A 898 -21.15 -5.01 37.41
CA LEU A 898 -21.12 -3.85 36.54
C LEU A 898 -22.30 -3.89 35.58
N PRO A 899 -22.91 -2.75 35.23
CA PRO A 899 -23.94 -2.72 34.19
C PRO A 899 -23.33 -3.12 32.85
N PHE A 900 -24.03 -3.97 32.09
CA PHE A 900 -23.59 -4.37 30.77
C PHE A 900 -23.94 -3.30 29.74
N LYS A 901 -22.94 -2.50 29.34
CA LYS A 901 -23.09 -1.45 28.33
C LYS A 901 -21.87 -1.40 27.41
N LEU A 902 -22.08 -1.46 26.09
CA LEU A 902 -21.01 -1.35 25.10
C LEU A 902 -20.27 -0.01 25.25
N GLY A 903 -18.94 -0.04 25.22
CA GLY A 903 -18.08 1.11 25.53
C GLY A 903 -17.90 1.39 27.02
N GLN A 904 -18.62 0.73 27.93
CA GLN A 904 -18.39 0.89 29.36
C GLN A 904 -17.02 0.34 29.73
N SER A 905 -16.19 1.19 30.34
CA SER A 905 -14.94 0.80 30.95
C SER A 905 -15.08 0.62 32.46
N TYR A 906 -14.25 -0.25 32.99
CA TYR A 906 -14.01 -0.46 34.41
C TYR A 906 -12.52 -0.39 34.66
N THR A 907 -12.11 0.42 35.61
CA THR A 907 -10.72 0.55 36.04
C THR A 907 -10.59 -0.03 37.44
N GLY A 908 -9.90 -1.17 37.54
CA GLY A 908 -9.44 -1.72 38.81
C GLY A 908 -8.12 -1.07 39.25
N THR A 909 -7.47 -1.65 40.25
CA THR A 909 -6.20 -1.13 40.77
C THR A 909 -5.09 -1.15 39.71
N ASP A 910 -4.94 -2.28 39.02
CA ASP A 910 -3.79 -2.54 38.13
C ASP A 910 -4.20 -2.80 36.67
N PHE A 911 -5.50 -2.78 36.36
CA PHE A 911 -6.01 -3.03 35.02
C PHE A 911 -7.25 -2.18 34.71
N SER A 912 -7.52 -2.03 33.41
CA SER A 912 -8.78 -1.50 32.88
C SER A 912 -9.36 -2.49 31.89
N ILE A 913 -10.67 -2.70 31.93
CA ILE A 913 -11.43 -3.55 31.00
C ILE A 913 -12.53 -2.70 30.37
N GLN A 914 -12.77 -2.88 29.08
CA GLN A 914 -13.88 -2.24 28.39
C GLN A 914 -14.64 -3.25 27.54
N ILE A 915 -15.97 -3.17 27.56
CA ILE A 915 -16.80 -3.92 26.60
C ILE A 915 -16.59 -3.27 25.23
N ALA A 916 -15.74 -3.87 24.40
CA ALA A 916 -15.26 -3.26 23.16
C ALA A 916 -16.12 -3.64 21.96
N GLN A 917 -16.55 -4.90 21.91
CA GLN A 917 -17.26 -5.45 20.76
C GLN A 917 -18.21 -6.56 21.18
N LEU A 918 -19.31 -6.66 20.44
CA LEU A 918 -20.27 -7.74 20.50
C LEU A 918 -20.39 -8.33 19.09
N ASN A 919 -20.42 -9.65 19.00
CA ASN A 919 -20.76 -10.44 17.82
C ASN A 919 -21.89 -11.40 18.17
N ARG A 920 -22.50 -12.05 17.17
CA ARG A 920 -23.54 -13.08 17.37
C ARG A 920 -23.15 -14.18 18.35
N ARG A 921 -21.88 -14.59 18.37
CA ARG A 921 -21.42 -15.70 19.22
C ARG A 921 -20.55 -15.28 20.40
N SER A 922 -20.07 -14.03 20.42
CA SER A 922 -19.05 -13.66 21.41
C SER A 922 -19.07 -12.19 21.80
N ILE A 923 -18.77 -11.95 23.08
CA ILE A 923 -18.51 -10.65 23.68
C ILE A 923 -16.99 -10.50 23.76
N TYR A 924 -16.47 -9.38 23.29
CA TYR A 924 -15.05 -9.04 23.31
C TYR A 924 -14.84 -7.88 24.28
N LEU A 925 -13.99 -8.12 25.27
CA LEU A 925 -13.55 -7.08 26.20
C LEU A 925 -12.10 -6.74 25.89
N SER A 926 -11.84 -5.48 25.57
CA SER A 926 -10.48 -4.98 25.52
C SER A 926 -9.98 -4.77 26.95
N PHE A 927 -8.67 -4.86 27.15
CA PHE A 927 -8.07 -4.60 28.44
C PHE A 927 -6.68 -3.96 28.32
N SER A 928 -6.26 -3.29 29.38
CA SER A 928 -4.92 -2.75 29.55
C SER A 928 -4.47 -2.95 30.99
N GLY A 929 -3.17 -3.13 31.23
CA GLY A 929 -2.62 -3.35 32.58
C GLY A 929 -2.49 -4.83 32.94
N ASP A 930 -2.30 -5.11 34.23
CA ASP A 930 -2.02 -6.46 34.74
C ASP A 930 -3.31 -7.20 35.13
N LEU A 931 -3.65 -8.24 34.36
CA LEU A 931 -4.82 -9.09 34.62
C LEU A 931 -4.57 -10.14 35.72
N SER A 932 -3.41 -10.18 36.37
CA SER A 932 -3.09 -11.20 37.38
C SER A 932 -4.12 -11.29 38.51
N GLY A 933 -4.73 -10.16 38.90
CA GLY A 933 -5.82 -10.12 39.90
C GLY A 933 -7.21 -10.52 39.38
N LEU A 934 -7.41 -10.61 38.06
CA LEU A 934 -8.69 -10.97 37.45
C LEU A 934 -8.81 -12.48 37.31
N VAL A 935 -9.70 -13.07 38.11
CA VAL A 935 -9.92 -14.52 38.12
C VAL A 935 -10.90 -14.91 37.02
N LYS A 936 -12.07 -14.28 36.99
CA LYS A 936 -13.15 -14.67 36.08
C LYS A 936 -13.91 -13.43 35.61
N VAL A 937 -14.47 -13.54 34.41
CA VAL A 937 -15.52 -12.63 33.93
C VAL A 937 -16.72 -13.48 33.52
N GLY A 938 -17.91 -13.09 33.95
CA GLY A 938 -19.17 -13.70 33.52
C GLY A 938 -20.18 -12.62 33.13
N ALA A 939 -21.01 -12.91 32.12
CA ALA A 939 -22.14 -12.08 31.74
C ALA A 939 -23.43 -12.72 32.23
N TYR A 940 -24.26 -11.93 32.89
CA TYR A 940 -25.47 -12.36 33.59
C TYR A 940 -26.70 -11.62 33.06
N ARG A 941 -27.85 -12.28 33.16
CA ARG A 941 -29.17 -11.69 33.01
C ARG A 941 -29.94 -11.95 34.30
N GLY A 942 -30.14 -10.91 35.11
CA GLY A 942 -30.52 -11.10 36.51
C GLY A 942 -29.48 -11.99 37.22
N ASP A 943 -29.93 -13.10 37.80
CA ASP A 943 -29.05 -14.06 38.50
C ASP A 943 -28.57 -15.22 37.61
N GLU A 944 -29.02 -15.30 36.35
CA GLU A 944 -28.66 -16.38 35.43
C GLU A 944 -27.37 -16.05 34.67
N LEU A 945 -26.38 -16.94 34.73
CA LEU A 945 -25.18 -16.84 33.90
C LEU A 945 -25.55 -17.16 32.43
N VAL A 946 -25.39 -16.17 31.56
CA VAL A 946 -25.73 -16.28 30.13
C VAL A 946 -24.49 -16.28 29.24
N SER A 947 -23.29 -16.31 29.81
CA SER A 947 -22.04 -16.47 29.09
C SER A 947 -21.37 -17.82 29.31
N ASP A 948 -20.53 -18.21 28.38
CA ASP A 948 -19.51 -19.22 28.60
C ASP A 948 -18.34 -18.66 29.43
N PRO A 949 -17.47 -19.52 29.98
CA PRO A 949 -16.26 -19.08 30.66
C PRO A 949 -15.41 -18.19 29.76
N ALA A 950 -15.03 -17.02 30.31
CA ALA A 950 -14.15 -16.09 29.64
C ALA A 950 -12.79 -16.71 29.33
N ARG A 951 -12.20 -16.35 28.19
CA ARG A 951 -10.86 -16.77 27.79
C ARG A 951 -10.08 -15.63 27.16
N LEU A 952 -8.77 -15.63 27.35
CA LEU A 952 -7.89 -14.75 26.56
C LEU A 952 -7.75 -15.30 25.14
N GLN A 953 -7.94 -14.41 24.17
CA GLN A 953 -7.75 -14.69 22.76
C GLN A 953 -6.93 -13.58 22.12
N GLU A 954 -5.86 -13.97 21.43
CA GLU A 954 -5.07 -13.07 20.59
C GLU A 954 -5.71 -13.00 19.20
N THR A 955 -5.85 -11.78 18.70
CA THR A 955 -6.35 -11.46 17.36
C THR A 955 -5.35 -10.50 16.70
N PHE A 956 -5.53 -10.22 15.40
CA PHE A 956 -4.72 -9.20 14.72
C PHE A 956 -4.92 -7.79 15.30
N GLU A 957 -6.07 -7.51 15.92
CA GLU A 957 -6.40 -6.24 16.57
C GLU A 957 -5.83 -6.14 18.00
N GLY A 958 -5.30 -7.23 18.55
CA GLY A 958 -4.75 -7.31 19.90
C GLY A 958 -5.28 -8.48 20.73
N GLN A 959 -4.99 -8.48 22.02
CA GLN A 959 -5.50 -9.47 22.97
C GLN A 959 -6.83 -9.00 23.58
N PHE A 960 -7.81 -9.89 23.61
CA PHE A 960 -9.14 -9.65 24.17
C PHE A 960 -9.50 -10.73 25.18
N ILE A 961 -10.31 -10.37 26.17
CA ILE A 961 -11.08 -11.33 26.96
C ILE A 961 -12.35 -11.61 26.16
N VAL A 962 -12.54 -12.87 25.76
CA VAL A 962 -13.66 -13.30 24.91
C VAL A 962 -14.57 -14.22 25.69
N LEU A 963 -15.87 -13.93 25.66
CA LEU A 963 -16.92 -14.75 26.27
C LEU A 963 -17.89 -15.19 25.19
N GLY A 964 -18.24 -16.48 25.14
CA GLY A 964 -19.45 -16.92 24.43
C GLY A 964 -20.68 -16.40 25.16
N TRP A 965 -21.79 -16.14 24.47
CA TRP A 965 -23.02 -15.66 25.10
C TRP A 965 -24.26 -16.28 24.45
N LYS A 966 -25.28 -16.53 25.28
CA LYS A 966 -26.51 -17.28 24.93
C LYS A 966 -27.77 -16.45 25.05
N ALA A 967 -27.68 -15.36 25.81
CA ALA A 967 -28.74 -14.40 26.00
C ALA A 967 -28.09 -13.02 26.17
N GLN A 968 -28.79 -11.96 25.76
CA GLN A 968 -28.36 -10.57 26.01
C GLN A 968 -28.26 -10.31 27.52
N PRO A 969 -27.06 -10.04 28.07
CA PRO A 969 -26.84 -9.79 29.48
C PRO A 969 -27.25 -8.36 29.86
N ASP A 970 -27.56 -8.18 31.13
CA ASP A 970 -27.76 -6.86 31.76
C ASP A 970 -26.60 -6.52 32.72
N THR A 971 -25.82 -7.52 33.13
CA THR A 971 -24.76 -7.38 34.13
C THR A 971 -23.50 -8.11 33.69
N LEU A 972 -22.34 -7.47 33.88
CA LEU A 972 -21.02 -8.08 33.80
C LEU A 972 -20.49 -8.25 35.23
N VAL A 973 -20.13 -9.47 35.62
CA VAL A 973 -19.55 -9.76 36.94
C VAL A 973 -18.06 -10.07 36.76
N LEU A 974 -17.23 -9.30 37.45
CA LEU A 974 -15.79 -9.52 37.55
C LEU A 974 -15.50 -10.22 38.88
N THR A 975 -14.86 -11.38 38.83
CA THR A 975 -14.36 -12.07 40.02
C THR A 975 -12.88 -11.72 40.18
N LEU A 976 -12.53 -11.08 41.30
CA LEU A 976 -11.20 -10.58 41.60
C LEU A 976 -10.57 -11.40 42.72
N ALA A 977 -9.27 -11.65 42.65
CA ALA A 977 -8.55 -12.29 43.73
C ALA A 977 -8.32 -11.29 44.88
N GLU A 978 -8.75 -11.65 46.09
CA GLU A 978 -8.41 -10.88 47.30
C GLU A 978 -7.07 -11.33 47.89
N GLU A 979 -6.84 -12.64 47.90
CA GLU A 979 -5.60 -13.26 48.31
C GLU A 979 -5.11 -14.20 47.21
N GLN A 980 -3.81 -14.17 46.92
CA GLN A 980 -3.18 -15.01 45.90
C GLN A 980 -1.99 -15.77 46.47
N GLN A 981 -1.86 -17.02 46.02
CA GLN A 981 -0.65 -17.80 46.21
C GLN A 981 0.17 -17.74 44.92
N SER A 982 1.29 -17.02 44.98
CA SER A 982 2.27 -16.95 43.89
C SER A 982 3.40 -17.94 44.11
N ARG A 983 3.83 -18.62 43.04
CA ARG A 983 5.07 -19.41 43.05
C ARG A 983 5.83 -19.24 41.75
N GLN A 984 7.10 -18.90 41.87
CA GLN A 984 8.02 -18.73 40.74
C GLN A 984 8.84 -20.01 40.52
N PHE A 985 8.96 -20.37 39.25
CA PHE A 985 9.74 -21.50 38.77
C PHE A 985 10.78 -20.98 37.77
N PRO A 986 12.04 -20.82 38.20
CA PRO A 986 13.08 -20.29 37.34
C PRO A 986 13.40 -21.28 36.22
N PHE A 987 13.75 -20.74 35.05
CA PHE A 987 14.21 -21.53 33.92
C PHE A 987 15.36 -20.83 33.19
N ARG A 988 16.06 -21.62 32.38
CA ARG A 988 17.11 -21.13 31.51
C ARG A 988 17.08 -21.87 30.19
N ILE A 989 17.11 -21.09 29.11
CA ILE A 989 17.19 -21.61 27.75
C ILE A 989 18.56 -21.25 27.20
N ASN A 990 19.33 -22.27 26.82
CA ASN A 990 20.62 -22.09 26.17
C ASN A 990 20.40 -22.06 24.65
N LEU A 991 20.81 -20.96 24.02
CA LEU A 991 20.62 -20.71 22.59
C LEU A 991 21.85 -21.12 21.78
N SER A 992 23.01 -21.10 22.43
CA SER A 992 24.26 -21.64 21.90
C SER A 992 24.34 -23.14 22.21
N GLY A 993 23.66 -23.94 21.40
CA GLY A 993 23.86 -25.38 21.34
C GLY A 993 24.37 -25.77 19.97
N ASP A 994 25.67 -26.08 19.86
CA ASP A 994 26.08 -27.12 18.92
C ASP A 994 25.24 -28.34 19.26
N LYS A 995 24.51 -28.87 18.27
CA LYS A 995 23.95 -30.20 18.38
C LYS A 995 25.15 -31.16 18.44
N GLU A 996 25.47 -31.67 19.63
CA GLU A 996 26.19 -32.95 19.74
C GLU A 996 25.29 -34.10 19.26
#